data_AF-A0A2J6JDW4-F1
#
_entry.id   AF-A0A2J6JDW4-F1
#
_cell.length_a   1.000
_cell.length_b   1.000
_cell.length_c   1.000
_cell.angle_alpha   90.00
_cell.angle_beta   90.00
_cell.angle_gamma   90.00
#
_symmetry.space_group_name_H-M   'P 1'
#
loop_
_entity.id
_entity.type
_entity.pdbx_description
1 polymer ?
#
loop_
_entity_poly.entity_id
_entity_poly.type
_entity_poly.pdbx_seq_one_letter_code
_entity_poly.pdbx_strand_id
1 'polypeptide(L)'
;MKMKHLQWVAGLMLLTLLAACGSNRNSDGPSVTSPELGTDPTTGNRYAGSAACIDCHESFSWSSKEVSAYLDGIHVVNHATSYGYDYMLENGCAECHDPIGDSATLSEIKGEDVVAMGCENCHGAGGEHYGVGPIPTPTPGPEACGSCHSTLPENHLTYHPEADTILEEYLSSPHAASINDHTYVEGSDSDVRARCSKCHTDEGGKLFVSIQGDSDTMHALDGNPAISDASPVQCRTCHNPHSPTELLLEDLEDSSGTVTASAEYRTCTNCHQSATAYHDPATNPYGALGEIITDTHFDNGKGTGYNIDPASERACRDCHNVHSADNSINNQWAASGHGDLTAAFTDAHGAPTNTACQDCHSATAATMLFEAYESGEDYTAPGSEISGPAPEVIYCTVCHKDNAGNLRAPGAITTHYHAVDSDDYAVIDGVNGSNLCLACHAGKRSGEDIKDGINAITSRVSSHYLPAGGVLFGQIGYHFDHLDASLAYTATKHAQLGDPNYDWADYPYKTLSAEQTGAIQGSGNGPCVACHMAEGTDSHLYSAFTDNTDLGLPDLCYNCHSNDPAAGHYFKSKEKLETETKVGYLAALSAIEGMMADPTQNYTSGVLSIGSSGQFQRDGLNLDPTVTADVDLAGALFNYKLFLDEHGGYVHNRYYAKQLLFDSIDYLQNGSITGNITVNDATAAAWLDGDSDTAGIQRK
;
A
#
# COMPACT_ATOMS: atom_id res chain seq x y z
N MET A 1 -54.99 13.49 -54.64
CA MET A 1 -55.87 12.66 -53.78
C MET A 1 -55.06 11.47 -53.28
N LYS A 2 -54.29 11.62 -52.18
CA LYS A 2 -53.56 10.57 -51.39
C LYS A 2 -52.50 11.18 -50.42
N MET A 3 -52.83 12.27 -49.71
CA MET A 3 -51.92 12.88 -48.71
C MET A 3 -52.63 13.37 -47.43
N LYS A 4 -53.90 13.00 -47.22
CA LYS A 4 -54.66 13.42 -46.03
C LYS A 4 -55.00 12.27 -45.06
N HIS A 5 -54.56 11.04 -45.35
CA HIS A 5 -54.84 9.88 -44.50
C HIS A 5 -53.66 9.39 -43.65
N LEU A 6 -52.44 9.90 -43.86
CA LEU A 6 -51.27 9.46 -43.08
C LEU A 6 -51.08 10.26 -41.77
N GLN A 7 -51.56 11.50 -41.71
CA GLN A 7 -51.52 12.31 -40.48
C GLN A 7 -52.55 11.87 -39.42
N TRP A 8 -53.60 11.15 -39.82
CA TRP A 8 -54.61 10.64 -38.88
C TRP A 8 -54.20 9.30 -38.24
N VAL A 9 -53.29 8.54 -38.85
CA VAL A 9 -52.82 7.25 -38.31
C VAL A 9 -51.65 7.44 -37.32
N ALA A 10 -50.76 8.42 -37.57
CA ALA A 10 -49.72 8.79 -36.61
C ALA A 10 -50.28 9.48 -35.35
N GLY A 11 -51.35 10.27 -35.50
CA GLY A 11 -52.06 10.85 -34.36
C GLY A 11 -52.80 9.81 -33.50
N LEU A 12 -53.35 8.75 -34.11
CA LEU A 12 -54.01 7.69 -33.34
C LEU A 12 -53.03 6.78 -32.59
N MET A 13 -51.84 6.49 -33.15
CA MET A 13 -50.83 5.68 -32.45
C MET A 13 -50.19 6.40 -31.25
N LEU A 14 -50.02 7.72 -31.32
CA LEU A 14 -49.55 8.53 -30.19
C LEU A 14 -50.61 8.65 -29.08
N LEU A 15 -51.90 8.70 -29.46
CA LEU A 15 -53.01 8.71 -28.50
C LEU A 15 -53.28 7.35 -27.85
N THR A 16 -52.93 6.22 -28.49
CA THR A 16 -53.10 4.89 -27.89
C THR A 16 -52.00 4.50 -26.90
N LEU A 17 -50.80 5.09 -26.99
CA LEU A 17 -49.74 4.92 -25.98
C LEU A 17 -49.98 5.80 -24.74
N LEU A 18 -50.61 6.97 -24.90
CA LEU A 18 -51.06 7.82 -23.78
C LEU A 18 -52.34 7.30 -23.10
N ALA A 19 -53.13 6.45 -23.78
CA ALA A 19 -54.35 5.87 -23.22
C ALA A 19 -54.11 4.66 -22.29
N ALA A 20 -52.88 4.12 -22.23
CA ALA A 20 -52.53 3.08 -21.27
C ALA A 20 -52.14 3.62 -19.89
N CYS A 21 -51.83 4.92 -19.77
CA CYS A 21 -51.38 5.54 -18.52
C CYS A 21 -52.35 6.63 -17.98
N GLY A 22 -53.55 6.74 -18.55
CA GLY A 22 -54.45 7.86 -18.29
C GLY A 22 -55.87 7.47 -17.89
N SER A 23 -56.07 6.64 -16.85
CA SER A 23 -57.44 6.38 -16.37
C SER A 23 -57.60 5.84 -14.94
N ASN A 24 -56.87 6.30 -13.92
CA ASN A 24 -57.06 5.72 -12.57
C ASN A 24 -56.97 6.68 -11.38
N ARG A 25 -57.06 8.01 -11.57
CA ARG A 25 -57.17 8.88 -10.38
C ARG A 25 -58.50 8.69 -9.60
N ASN A 26 -59.47 7.93 -10.14
CA ASN A 26 -60.80 7.68 -9.57
C ASN A 26 -61.39 6.27 -9.88
N SER A 27 -60.59 5.21 -9.96
CA SER A 27 -61.10 3.86 -10.24
C SER A 27 -60.96 2.95 -9.01
N ASP A 28 -62.10 2.51 -8.46
CA ASP A 28 -62.26 1.57 -7.32
C ASP A 28 -61.68 0.14 -7.58
N GLY A 29 -60.42 0.04 -8.01
CA GLY A 29 -59.63 -1.19 -7.83
C GLY A 29 -59.23 -1.33 -6.35
N PRO A 30 -58.87 -2.53 -5.85
CA PRO A 30 -58.39 -2.65 -4.48
C PRO A 30 -57.18 -1.74 -4.36
N SER A 31 -57.35 -0.62 -3.67
CA SER A 31 -56.26 0.22 -3.26
C SER A 31 -55.35 -0.67 -2.44
N VAL A 32 -54.16 -0.98 -2.96
CA VAL A 32 -53.03 -1.15 -2.04
C VAL A 32 -53.05 0.16 -1.27
N THR A 33 -53.39 0.09 0.02
CA THR A 33 -53.43 1.25 0.90
C THR A 33 -52.00 1.74 1.00
N SER A 34 -51.55 2.53 0.03
CA SER A 34 -50.23 3.17 0.10
C SER A 34 -50.23 3.98 1.40
N PRO A 35 -49.26 3.76 2.30
CA PRO A 35 -49.16 4.56 3.52
C PRO A 35 -49.20 6.05 3.16
N GLU A 36 -49.71 6.91 4.03
CA GLU A 36 -49.49 8.35 3.85
C GLU A 36 -48.01 8.66 4.12
N LEU A 37 -47.14 8.41 3.14
CA LEU A 37 -45.69 8.65 3.16
C LEU A 37 -45.35 10.15 3.15
N GLY A 38 -46.35 11.02 3.05
CA GLY A 38 -46.19 12.48 3.10
C GLY A 38 -45.82 13.11 1.76
N THR A 39 -45.10 14.22 1.83
CA THR A 39 -44.64 15.00 0.68
C THR A 39 -43.17 15.33 0.83
N ASP A 40 -42.45 15.31 -0.27
CA ASP A 40 -41.09 15.80 -0.34
C ASP A 40 -41.04 17.29 0.06
N PRO A 41 -40.22 17.66 1.06
CA PRO A 41 -40.21 19.01 1.61
C PRO A 41 -39.61 20.04 0.65
N THR A 42 -38.84 19.61 -0.34
CA THR A 42 -38.16 20.46 -1.32
C THR A 42 -39.07 20.77 -2.51
N THR A 43 -39.75 19.75 -3.03
CA THR A 43 -40.58 19.85 -4.25
C THR A 43 -42.07 20.04 -3.93
N GLY A 44 -42.52 19.64 -2.74
CA GLY A 44 -43.93 19.61 -2.36
C GLY A 44 -44.73 18.46 -2.99
N ASN A 45 -44.06 17.58 -3.74
CA ASN A 45 -44.67 16.45 -4.41
C ASN A 45 -44.94 15.31 -3.41
N ARG A 46 -46.05 14.60 -3.61
CA ARG A 46 -46.39 13.43 -2.78
C ARG A 46 -45.50 12.25 -3.15
N TYR A 47 -45.09 11.49 -2.15
CA TYR A 47 -44.51 10.17 -2.35
C TYR A 47 -45.60 9.20 -2.83
N ALA A 48 -45.27 8.36 -3.81
CA ALA A 48 -46.14 7.34 -4.37
C ALA A 48 -46.02 5.99 -3.62
N GLY A 49 -44.84 5.71 -3.07
CA GLY A 49 -44.47 4.45 -2.44
C GLY A 49 -43.95 3.39 -3.42
N SER A 50 -43.05 2.54 -2.95
CA SER A 50 -42.36 1.54 -3.77
C SER A 50 -43.31 0.51 -4.35
N ALA A 51 -44.41 0.15 -3.68
CA ALA A 51 -45.43 -0.74 -4.27
C ALA A 51 -45.98 -0.21 -5.60
N ALA A 52 -46.27 1.10 -5.68
CA ALA A 52 -46.78 1.70 -6.91
C ALA A 52 -45.72 1.69 -8.01
N CYS A 53 -44.46 1.92 -7.65
CA CYS A 53 -43.34 1.83 -8.56
C CYS A 53 -43.14 0.40 -9.07
N ILE A 54 -43.10 -0.58 -8.17
CA ILE A 54 -42.89 -2.01 -8.47
C ILE A 54 -44.00 -2.55 -9.36
N ASP A 55 -45.27 -2.38 -9.01
CA ASP A 55 -46.44 -2.87 -9.79
C ASP A 55 -46.39 -2.38 -11.25
N CYS A 56 -45.95 -1.14 -11.47
CA CYS A 56 -45.80 -0.58 -12.80
C CYS A 56 -44.52 -1.09 -13.50
N HIS A 57 -43.36 -0.97 -12.85
CA HIS A 57 -42.07 -1.23 -13.47
C HIS A 57 -41.73 -2.72 -13.62
N GLU A 58 -42.29 -3.61 -12.80
CA GLU A 58 -42.15 -5.05 -12.98
C GLU A 58 -42.90 -5.54 -14.21
N SER A 59 -43.96 -4.84 -14.60
CA SER A 59 -44.80 -5.18 -15.76
C SER A 59 -44.14 -4.86 -17.10
N PHE A 60 -43.09 -4.02 -17.10
CA PHE A 60 -42.37 -3.65 -18.30
C PHE A 60 -41.12 -4.51 -18.51
N SER A 61 -40.97 -5.03 -19.73
CA SER A 61 -39.82 -5.88 -20.09
C SER A 61 -38.47 -5.17 -20.00
N TRP A 62 -38.45 -3.83 -19.96
CA TRP A 62 -37.22 -3.03 -19.89
C TRP A 62 -36.80 -2.67 -18.46
N SER A 63 -37.68 -2.82 -17.46
CA SER A 63 -37.37 -2.53 -16.05
C SER A 63 -37.59 -3.70 -15.10
N SER A 64 -38.23 -4.79 -15.54
CA SER A 64 -38.51 -5.93 -14.66
C SER A 64 -37.25 -6.56 -14.06
N LYS A 65 -36.14 -6.60 -14.82
CA LYS A 65 -34.83 -7.06 -14.30
C LYS A 65 -34.30 -6.14 -13.20
N GLU A 66 -34.40 -4.84 -13.40
CA GLU A 66 -33.94 -3.83 -12.43
C GLU A 66 -34.75 -3.87 -11.14
N VAL A 67 -36.07 -4.06 -11.24
CA VAL A 67 -36.93 -4.25 -10.06
C VAL A 67 -36.56 -5.51 -9.29
N SER A 68 -36.30 -6.63 -9.99
CA SER A 68 -35.84 -7.86 -9.35
C SER A 68 -34.50 -7.67 -8.65
N ALA A 69 -33.53 -7.05 -9.33
CA ALA A 69 -32.21 -6.76 -8.76
C ALA A 69 -32.34 -5.90 -7.50
N TYR A 70 -33.15 -4.84 -7.55
CA TYR A 70 -33.43 -3.96 -6.41
C TYR A 70 -34.01 -4.72 -5.21
N LEU A 71 -35.01 -5.58 -5.45
CA LEU A 71 -35.64 -6.36 -4.39
C LEU A 71 -34.69 -7.39 -3.76
N ASP A 72 -33.67 -7.84 -4.49
CA ASP A 72 -32.68 -8.81 -4.01
C ASP A 72 -31.42 -8.12 -3.44
N GLY A 73 -31.21 -6.84 -3.75
CA GLY A 73 -30.06 -6.05 -3.32
C GLY A 73 -30.11 -5.61 -1.85
N ILE A 74 -28.94 -5.21 -1.32
CA ILE A 74 -28.76 -4.87 0.10
C ILE A 74 -29.56 -3.64 0.57
N HIS A 75 -30.03 -2.81 -0.37
CA HIS A 75 -30.91 -1.69 -0.06
C HIS A 75 -32.32 -2.13 0.37
N VAL A 76 -32.70 -3.38 0.12
CA VAL A 76 -33.92 -4.03 0.62
C VAL A 76 -33.57 -5.15 1.60
N VAL A 77 -32.59 -5.98 1.24
CA VAL A 77 -32.16 -7.16 2.00
C VAL A 77 -30.96 -6.79 2.88
N ASN A 78 -31.21 -6.07 3.98
CA ASN A 78 -30.16 -5.64 4.90
C ASN A 78 -30.20 -6.38 6.24
N HIS A 79 -29.41 -5.88 7.21
CA HIS A 79 -29.27 -6.43 8.56
C HIS A 79 -30.61 -6.62 9.31
N ALA A 80 -31.69 -5.93 8.91
CA ALA A 80 -33.03 -6.13 9.41
C ALA A 80 -33.52 -7.57 9.24
N THR A 81 -33.12 -8.25 8.16
CA THR A 81 -33.46 -9.68 7.92
C THR A 81 -32.88 -10.60 9.00
N SER A 82 -31.79 -10.18 9.66
CA SER A 82 -31.09 -10.97 10.67
C SER A 82 -31.47 -10.58 12.11
N TYR A 83 -31.81 -9.31 12.36
CA TYR A 83 -32.05 -8.78 13.72
C TYR A 83 -33.46 -8.21 13.95
N GLY A 84 -34.28 -8.12 12.90
CA GLY A 84 -35.66 -7.63 12.94
C GLY A 84 -35.79 -6.11 12.82
N TYR A 85 -37.00 -5.67 12.42
CA TYR A 85 -37.35 -4.25 12.24
C TYR A 85 -37.20 -3.43 13.54
N ASP A 86 -37.64 -3.98 14.68
CA ASP A 86 -37.56 -3.31 15.97
C ASP A 86 -36.12 -2.97 16.37
N TYR A 87 -35.16 -3.88 16.13
CA TYR A 87 -33.75 -3.63 16.41
C TYR A 87 -33.22 -2.43 15.61
N MET A 88 -33.55 -2.35 14.33
CA MET A 88 -33.11 -1.28 13.45
C MET A 88 -33.68 0.07 13.87
N LEU A 89 -34.94 0.12 14.32
CA LEU A 89 -35.55 1.33 14.88
C LEU A 89 -34.91 1.75 16.20
N GLU A 90 -34.75 0.80 17.14
CA GLU A 90 -34.20 1.07 18.47
C GLU A 90 -32.76 1.60 18.43
N ASN A 91 -32.01 1.24 17.38
CA ASN A 91 -30.63 1.68 17.17
C ASN A 91 -30.50 2.84 16.16
N GLY A 92 -31.61 3.47 15.77
CA GLY A 92 -31.61 4.67 14.91
C GLY A 92 -31.26 4.42 13.44
N CYS A 93 -31.20 3.16 12.99
CA CYS A 93 -30.80 2.80 11.63
C CYS A 93 -31.82 3.25 10.57
N ALA A 94 -33.09 3.37 10.94
CA ALA A 94 -34.17 3.78 10.04
C ALA A 94 -34.05 5.24 9.56
N GLU A 95 -33.27 6.09 10.23
CA GLU A 95 -33.01 7.46 9.74
C GLU A 95 -32.34 7.46 8.37
N CYS A 96 -31.48 6.47 8.10
CA CYS A 96 -30.82 6.29 6.81
C CYS A 96 -31.42 5.15 5.99
N HIS A 97 -32.00 4.11 6.62
CA HIS A 97 -32.51 2.92 5.92
C HIS A 97 -34.04 2.87 5.75
N ASP A 98 -34.79 3.87 6.22
CA ASP A 98 -36.23 4.03 5.95
C ASP A 98 -36.72 5.50 6.10
N PRO A 99 -36.06 6.51 5.51
CA PRO A 99 -36.32 7.92 5.83
C PRO A 99 -37.70 8.42 5.37
N ILE A 100 -38.38 7.68 4.49
CA ILE A 100 -39.76 7.99 4.07
C ILE A 100 -40.81 7.05 4.68
N GLY A 101 -40.40 6.02 5.42
CA GLY A 101 -41.32 5.09 6.10
C GLY A 101 -42.02 4.08 5.19
N ASP A 102 -41.37 3.65 4.10
CA ASP A 102 -41.96 2.74 3.10
C ASP A 102 -41.60 1.26 3.34
N SER A 103 -40.81 0.97 4.36
CA SER A 103 -40.37 -0.39 4.71
C SER A 103 -41.52 -1.36 5.01
N ALA A 104 -42.63 -0.88 5.56
CA ALA A 104 -43.81 -1.72 5.83
C ALA A 104 -44.41 -2.29 4.53
N THR A 105 -44.47 -1.46 3.48
CA THR A 105 -44.93 -1.87 2.15
C THR A 105 -44.00 -2.91 1.55
N LEU A 106 -42.69 -2.67 1.63
CA LEU A 106 -41.67 -3.58 1.09
C LEU A 106 -41.62 -4.91 1.86
N SER A 107 -41.87 -4.89 3.16
CA SER A 107 -41.98 -6.10 3.99
C SER A 107 -43.15 -6.98 3.54
N GLU A 108 -44.30 -6.38 3.20
CA GLU A 108 -45.45 -7.12 2.65
C GLU A 108 -45.12 -7.75 1.29
N ILE A 109 -44.42 -7.01 0.42
CA ILE A 109 -44.00 -7.50 -0.91
C ILE A 109 -43.00 -8.66 -0.78
N LYS A 110 -42.01 -8.55 0.11
CA LYS A 110 -40.98 -9.59 0.31
C LYS A 110 -41.51 -10.78 1.11
N GLY A 111 -42.54 -10.58 1.94
CA GLY A 111 -43.07 -11.60 2.84
C GLY A 111 -42.19 -11.86 4.07
N GLU A 112 -41.31 -10.91 4.41
CA GLU A 112 -40.42 -10.92 5.57
C GLU A 112 -40.20 -9.48 6.05
N ASP A 113 -39.85 -9.30 7.33
CA ASP A 113 -39.59 -7.97 7.88
C ASP A 113 -38.29 -7.39 7.31
N VAL A 114 -38.40 -6.25 6.63
CA VAL A 114 -37.27 -5.50 6.08
C VAL A 114 -37.28 -4.05 6.55
N VAL A 115 -36.10 -3.43 6.55
CA VAL A 115 -35.93 -1.97 6.59
C VAL A 115 -35.29 -1.62 5.28
N ALA A 116 -35.91 -0.82 4.43
CA ALA A 116 -35.53 -0.73 3.03
C ALA A 116 -35.55 0.69 2.47
N MET A 117 -34.60 0.94 1.56
CA MET A 117 -34.51 2.13 0.73
C MET A 117 -35.46 2.04 -0.44
N GLY A 118 -36.65 2.61 -0.29
CA GLY A 118 -37.62 2.75 -1.36
C GLY A 118 -37.10 3.52 -2.57
N CYS A 119 -37.74 3.31 -3.73
CA CYS A 119 -37.30 3.90 -5.00
C CYS A 119 -37.19 5.44 -4.94
N GLU A 120 -38.10 6.07 -4.19
CA GLU A 120 -38.21 7.53 -4.08
C GLU A 120 -37.15 8.15 -3.17
N ASN A 121 -36.36 7.33 -2.45
CA ASN A 121 -35.19 7.78 -1.70
C ASN A 121 -34.05 8.23 -2.63
N CYS A 122 -33.93 7.59 -3.79
CA CYS A 122 -32.92 7.93 -4.80
C CYS A 122 -33.48 8.82 -5.92
N HIS A 123 -34.71 8.53 -6.36
CA HIS A 123 -35.31 9.18 -7.52
C HIS A 123 -36.17 10.42 -7.18
N GLY A 124 -36.45 10.64 -5.90
CA GLY A 124 -37.34 11.70 -5.42
C GLY A 124 -38.83 11.33 -5.54
N ALA A 125 -39.70 12.21 -5.03
CA ALA A 125 -41.14 11.96 -4.98
C ALA A 125 -41.79 11.85 -6.37
N GLY A 126 -42.35 10.67 -6.65
CA GLY A 126 -42.96 10.24 -7.90
C GLY A 126 -44.46 10.52 -8.02
N GLY A 127 -45.07 11.28 -7.11
CA GLY A 127 -46.51 11.60 -7.15
C GLY A 127 -46.99 12.30 -8.44
N GLU A 128 -46.08 12.89 -9.21
CA GLU A 128 -46.34 13.47 -10.53
C GLU A 128 -45.87 12.57 -11.69
N HIS A 129 -45.18 11.48 -11.41
CA HIS A 129 -44.66 10.55 -12.42
C HIS A 129 -45.77 9.70 -13.08
N TYR A 130 -46.94 9.63 -12.44
CA TYR A 130 -48.11 8.91 -12.95
C TYR A 130 -48.83 9.68 -14.08
N GLY A 131 -48.20 9.72 -15.26
CA GLY A 131 -48.80 10.26 -16.49
C GLY A 131 -48.89 11.79 -16.57
N VAL A 132 -48.25 12.52 -15.66
CA VAL A 132 -48.21 13.99 -15.65
C VAL A 132 -46.84 14.54 -16.05
N GLY A 133 -45.75 14.01 -15.48
CA GLY A 133 -44.39 14.49 -15.73
C GLY A 133 -43.31 13.44 -15.49
N PRO A 134 -42.03 13.78 -15.72
CA PRO A 134 -40.91 12.91 -15.34
C PRO A 134 -40.79 12.83 -13.82
N ILE A 135 -40.20 11.75 -13.32
CA ILE A 135 -39.75 11.67 -11.92
C ILE A 135 -38.65 12.75 -11.68
N PRO A 136 -38.51 13.32 -10.47
CA PRO A 136 -37.60 14.44 -10.23
C PRO A 136 -36.14 14.13 -10.59
N THR A 137 -35.66 12.95 -10.22
CA THR A 137 -34.29 12.51 -10.44
C THR A 137 -34.32 11.17 -11.20
N PRO A 138 -34.57 11.18 -12.52
CA PRO A 138 -34.65 9.94 -13.31
C PRO A 138 -33.31 9.21 -13.36
N THR A 139 -32.23 9.96 -13.11
CA THR A 139 -30.87 9.51 -13.23
C THR A 139 -30.10 9.99 -11.99
N PRO A 140 -30.11 9.24 -10.88
CA PRO A 140 -29.47 9.66 -9.63
C PRO A 140 -27.98 9.97 -9.82
N GLY A 141 -27.59 11.17 -9.38
CA GLY A 141 -26.20 11.60 -9.26
C GLY A 141 -25.57 11.17 -7.93
N PRO A 142 -24.29 11.51 -7.72
CA PRO A 142 -23.55 11.13 -6.53
C PRO A 142 -24.14 11.76 -5.27
N GLU A 143 -24.79 12.92 -5.37
CA GLU A 143 -25.48 13.56 -4.25
C GLU A 143 -26.65 12.73 -3.70
N ALA A 144 -27.32 11.95 -4.57
CA ALA A 144 -28.40 11.06 -4.13
C ALA A 144 -27.83 9.94 -3.25
N CYS A 145 -26.71 9.34 -3.67
CA CYS A 145 -25.99 8.33 -2.89
C CYS A 145 -25.43 8.92 -1.58
N GLY A 146 -24.83 10.10 -1.68
CA GLY A 146 -24.19 10.83 -0.59
C GLY A 146 -25.12 11.28 0.54
N SER A 147 -26.44 11.32 0.29
CA SER A 147 -27.44 11.56 1.33
C SER A 147 -27.36 10.57 2.49
N CYS A 148 -26.87 9.35 2.20
CA CYS A 148 -26.66 8.29 3.18
C CYS A 148 -25.19 7.85 3.25
N HIS A 149 -24.45 7.89 2.13
CA HIS A 149 -23.07 7.43 2.01
C HIS A 149 -22.03 8.56 2.08
N SER A 150 -22.20 9.45 3.05
CA SER A 150 -21.18 10.43 3.44
C SER A 150 -20.50 9.94 4.72
N THR A 151 -20.52 10.70 5.81
CA THR A 151 -19.99 10.24 7.10
C THR A 151 -20.96 9.24 7.74
N LEU A 152 -20.47 8.03 8.00
CA LEU A 152 -21.24 6.98 8.65
C LEU A 152 -20.99 6.98 10.16
N PRO A 153 -21.97 6.58 10.98
CA PRO A 153 -21.75 6.51 12.43
C PRO A 153 -20.80 5.35 12.77
N GLU A 154 -20.00 5.50 13.84
CA GLU A 154 -18.93 4.55 14.20
C GLU A 154 -19.42 3.10 14.36
N ASN A 155 -20.64 2.91 14.86
CA ASN A 155 -21.27 1.58 14.96
C ASN A 155 -21.58 0.92 13.61
N HIS A 156 -21.64 1.70 12.51
CA HIS A 156 -21.81 1.19 11.16
C HIS A 156 -20.50 0.64 10.57
N LEU A 157 -19.36 1.26 10.92
CA LEU A 157 -18.04 0.91 10.37
C LEU A 157 -17.58 -0.51 10.73
N THR A 158 -18.13 -1.07 11.80
CA THR A 158 -17.92 -2.48 12.15
C THR A 158 -18.39 -3.44 11.04
N TYR A 159 -19.41 -3.05 10.27
CA TYR A 159 -19.99 -3.88 9.22
C TYR A 159 -19.56 -3.45 7.82
N HIS A 160 -19.27 -2.15 7.64
CA HIS A 160 -18.87 -1.57 6.36
C HIS A 160 -17.70 -0.59 6.57
N PRO A 161 -16.49 -1.09 6.86
CA PRO A 161 -15.34 -0.25 7.20
C PRO A 161 -14.88 0.63 6.03
N GLU A 162 -15.05 0.17 4.79
CA GLU A 162 -14.66 0.88 3.56
C GLU A 162 -15.73 1.86 3.05
N ALA A 163 -16.86 2.00 3.76
CA ALA A 163 -17.99 2.81 3.32
C ALA A 163 -18.04 4.21 3.96
N ASP A 164 -17.12 4.53 4.87
CA ASP A 164 -17.08 5.85 5.51
C ASP A 164 -16.58 6.92 4.54
N THR A 165 -17.25 8.06 4.50
CA THR A 165 -16.84 9.25 3.73
C THR A 165 -16.66 9.03 2.22
N ILE A 166 -17.26 7.97 1.66
CA ILE A 166 -17.02 7.61 0.25
C ILE A 166 -17.44 8.70 -0.73
N LEU A 167 -18.45 9.51 -0.39
CA LEU A 167 -18.84 10.66 -1.20
C LEU A 167 -17.73 11.70 -1.24
N GLU A 168 -17.19 12.07 -0.09
CA GLU A 168 -16.10 13.04 0.02
C GLU A 168 -14.85 12.56 -0.71
N GLU A 169 -14.49 11.28 -0.54
CA GLU A 169 -13.39 10.64 -1.24
C GLU A 169 -13.59 10.71 -2.76
N TYR A 170 -14.75 10.25 -3.26
CA TYR A 170 -15.10 10.32 -4.68
C TYR A 170 -15.06 11.75 -5.22
N LEU A 171 -15.65 12.73 -4.52
CA LEU A 171 -15.67 14.12 -4.98
C LEU A 171 -14.27 14.74 -5.05
N SER A 172 -13.33 14.26 -4.24
CA SER A 172 -11.92 14.66 -4.30
C SER A 172 -11.11 13.91 -5.37
N SER A 173 -11.67 12.84 -5.92
CA SER A 173 -10.98 11.95 -6.85
C SER A 173 -10.84 12.52 -8.26
N PRO A 174 -9.84 12.05 -9.03
CA PRO A 174 -9.79 12.27 -10.47
C PRO A 174 -11.01 11.75 -11.25
N HIS A 175 -11.79 10.80 -10.71
CA HIS A 175 -13.00 10.29 -11.37
C HIS A 175 -14.13 11.33 -11.39
N ALA A 176 -14.32 12.08 -10.30
CA ALA A 176 -15.30 13.18 -10.29
C ALA A 176 -14.93 14.32 -11.27
N ALA A 177 -13.65 14.41 -11.66
CA ALA A 177 -13.11 15.35 -12.63
C ALA A 177 -12.64 14.67 -13.94
N SER A 178 -13.23 13.52 -14.29
CA SER A 178 -12.74 12.69 -15.41
C SER A 178 -12.87 13.36 -16.79
N ILE A 179 -13.74 14.36 -16.95
CA ILE A 179 -13.94 15.09 -18.21
C ILE A 179 -13.07 16.35 -18.21
N ASN A 180 -12.30 16.53 -19.28
CA ASN A 180 -11.45 17.71 -19.50
C ASN A 180 -11.38 18.10 -20.99
N ASP A 181 -10.67 19.18 -21.29
CA ASP A 181 -10.51 19.74 -22.65
C ASP A 181 -10.02 18.74 -23.71
N HIS A 182 -9.31 17.68 -23.31
CA HIS A 182 -8.83 16.63 -24.23
C HIS A 182 -9.88 15.59 -24.57
N THR A 183 -10.95 15.49 -23.78
CA THR A 183 -12.05 14.52 -23.98
C THR A 183 -13.14 15.06 -24.90
N TYR A 184 -13.32 16.38 -24.97
CA TYR A 184 -14.35 17.02 -25.76
C TYR A 184 -14.13 16.90 -27.26
N VAL A 185 -15.23 16.91 -28.01
CA VAL A 185 -15.21 17.18 -29.46
C VAL A 185 -14.62 18.57 -29.68
N GLU A 186 -13.77 18.72 -30.70
CA GLU A 186 -13.15 20.02 -31.02
C GLU A 186 -14.23 21.10 -31.22
N GLY A 187 -14.16 22.16 -30.40
CA GLY A 187 -15.10 23.28 -30.44
C GLY A 187 -16.40 23.07 -29.65
N SER A 188 -16.53 21.95 -28.92
CA SER A 188 -17.57 21.73 -27.92
C SER A 188 -17.01 21.83 -26.50
N ASP A 189 -17.83 22.27 -25.56
CA ASP A 189 -17.54 22.34 -24.12
C ASP A 189 -18.37 21.34 -23.30
N SER A 190 -19.15 20.49 -23.98
CA SER A 190 -20.14 19.60 -23.36
C SER A 190 -20.26 18.24 -24.05
N ASP A 191 -19.95 18.14 -25.34
CA ASP A 191 -20.00 16.88 -26.08
C ASP A 191 -18.67 16.12 -25.98
N VAL A 192 -18.71 14.89 -25.45
CA VAL A 192 -17.52 14.03 -25.30
C VAL A 192 -17.42 13.04 -26.45
N ARG A 193 -16.22 12.88 -27.02
CA ARG A 193 -15.98 11.93 -28.12
C ARG A 193 -16.30 10.51 -27.68
N ALA A 194 -16.94 9.70 -28.52
CA ALA A 194 -17.33 8.33 -28.19
C ALA A 194 -16.18 7.50 -27.58
N ARG A 195 -14.98 7.56 -28.20
CA ARG A 195 -13.80 6.86 -27.70
C ARG A 195 -13.40 7.26 -26.27
N CYS A 196 -13.51 8.55 -25.95
CA CYS A 196 -13.11 9.11 -24.66
C CYS A 196 -14.21 8.87 -23.62
N SER A 197 -15.48 8.95 -24.06
CA SER A 197 -16.64 8.77 -23.19
C SER A 197 -16.66 7.39 -22.53
N LYS A 198 -16.10 6.36 -23.18
CA LYS A 198 -15.99 5.02 -22.62
C LYS A 198 -15.32 4.99 -21.24
N CYS A 199 -14.30 5.81 -21.01
CA CYS A 199 -13.57 5.81 -19.73
C CYS A 199 -13.85 7.06 -18.90
N HIS A 200 -14.17 8.18 -19.55
CA HIS A 200 -14.23 9.49 -18.90
C HIS A 200 -15.64 9.97 -18.59
N THR A 201 -16.68 9.19 -18.90
CA THR A 201 -18.08 9.56 -18.64
C THR A 201 -18.88 8.39 -18.10
N ASP A 202 -19.90 8.67 -17.30
CA ASP A 202 -20.81 7.64 -16.81
C ASP A 202 -21.65 7.00 -17.93
N GLU A 203 -22.17 7.81 -18.85
CA GLU A 203 -23.02 7.34 -19.94
C GLU A 203 -22.21 6.47 -20.92
N GLY A 204 -21.01 6.92 -21.29
CA GLY A 204 -20.13 6.19 -22.19
C GLY A 204 -19.58 4.90 -21.57
N GLY A 205 -19.23 4.91 -20.28
CA GLY A 205 -18.78 3.72 -19.56
C GLY A 205 -19.80 2.59 -19.60
N LYS A 206 -21.07 2.89 -19.34
CA LYS A 206 -22.16 1.91 -19.44
C LYS A 206 -22.49 1.53 -20.89
N LEU A 207 -22.51 2.50 -21.80
CA LEU A 207 -22.84 2.25 -23.20
C LEU A 207 -21.82 1.33 -23.88
N PHE A 208 -20.54 1.47 -23.53
CA PHE A 208 -19.43 0.74 -24.12
C PHE A 208 -18.81 -0.28 -23.14
N VAL A 209 -19.54 -0.69 -22.11
CA VAL A 209 -19.04 -1.61 -21.07
C VAL A 209 -18.56 -2.95 -21.63
N SER A 210 -19.22 -3.46 -22.68
CA SER A 210 -18.85 -4.74 -23.30
C SER A 210 -17.66 -4.64 -24.26
N ILE A 211 -17.13 -3.44 -24.49
CA ILE A 211 -16.02 -3.23 -25.41
C ILE A 211 -14.74 -3.23 -24.58
N GLN A 212 -13.94 -4.29 -24.68
CA GLN A 212 -12.62 -4.35 -24.08
C GLN A 212 -11.61 -4.61 -25.18
N GLY A 213 -10.47 -3.93 -25.14
CA GLY A 213 -9.42 -4.14 -26.12
C GLY A 213 -8.35 -3.07 -26.12
N ASP A 214 -7.45 -3.25 -27.06
CA ASP A 214 -6.29 -2.41 -27.34
C ASP A 214 -6.66 -1.05 -27.97
N SER A 215 -5.62 -0.29 -28.30
CA SER A 215 -5.75 0.98 -29.01
C SER A 215 -6.60 0.90 -30.28
N ASP A 216 -6.51 -0.18 -31.07
CA ASP A 216 -7.29 -0.34 -32.30
C ASP A 216 -8.78 -0.48 -32.00
N THR A 217 -9.12 -1.27 -30.98
CA THR A 217 -10.49 -1.41 -30.48
C THR A 217 -11.06 -0.07 -30.03
N MET A 218 -10.24 0.75 -29.37
CA MET A 218 -10.63 2.10 -28.94
C MET A 218 -10.81 3.07 -30.12
N HIS A 219 -9.98 3.01 -31.17
CA HIS A 219 -10.15 3.83 -32.38
C HIS A 219 -11.40 3.46 -33.18
N ALA A 220 -11.85 2.21 -33.13
CA ALA A 220 -13.11 1.81 -33.76
C ALA A 220 -14.32 2.57 -33.18
N LEU A 221 -14.22 3.08 -31.95
CA LEU A 221 -15.29 3.87 -31.33
C LEU A 221 -15.51 5.23 -31.97
N ASP A 222 -14.51 5.80 -32.65
CA ASP A 222 -14.60 7.12 -33.29
C ASP A 222 -15.66 7.21 -34.39
N GLY A 223 -16.12 6.07 -34.90
CA GLY A 223 -17.26 6.01 -35.82
C GLY A 223 -18.63 6.25 -35.18
N ASN A 224 -18.72 6.26 -33.84
CA ASN A 224 -19.96 6.45 -33.11
C ASN A 224 -20.23 7.94 -32.82
N PRO A 225 -21.51 8.34 -32.64
CA PRO A 225 -21.85 9.69 -32.20
C PRO A 225 -21.20 10.05 -30.86
N ALA A 226 -20.87 11.34 -30.69
CA ALA A 226 -20.46 11.88 -29.40
C ALA A 226 -21.60 11.77 -28.37
N ILE A 227 -21.22 11.72 -27.10
CA ILE A 227 -22.16 11.75 -25.97
C ILE A 227 -22.39 13.21 -25.60
N SER A 228 -23.62 13.68 -25.75
CA SER A 228 -24.04 15.03 -25.38
C SER A 228 -24.39 15.10 -23.90
N ASP A 229 -24.14 16.25 -23.28
CA ASP A 229 -24.46 16.52 -21.86
C ASP A 229 -23.92 15.41 -20.92
N ALA A 230 -22.71 14.93 -21.20
CA ALA A 230 -22.14 13.80 -20.50
C ALA A 230 -21.79 14.14 -19.04
N SER A 231 -22.04 13.20 -18.14
CA SER A 231 -21.61 13.30 -16.75
C SER A 231 -20.21 12.70 -16.60
N PRO A 232 -19.35 13.24 -15.71
CA PRO A 232 -18.13 12.53 -15.30
C PRO A 232 -18.45 11.13 -14.78
N VAL A 233 -17.42 10.28 -14.62
CA VAL A 233 -17.56 8.96 -13.99
C VAL A 233 -18.33 9.11 -12.66
N GLN A 234 -19.34 8.27 -12.43
CA GLN A 234 -20.19 8.28 -11.23
C GLN A 234 -20.10 6.94 -10.48
N CYS A 235 -20.69 6.85 -9.28
CA CYS A 235 -20.79 5.59 -8.53
C CYS A 235 -21.37 4.45 -9.39
N ARG A 236 -22.43 4.76 -10.16
CA ARG A 236 -23.13 3.83 -11.07
C ARG A 236 -22.41 3.53 -12.39
N THR A 237 -21.23 4.11 -12.59
CA THR A 237 -20.32 3.70 -13.66
C THR A 237 -19.62 2.40 -13.30
N CYS A 238 -19.40 2.17 -11.99
CA CYS A 238 -18.78 0.96 -11.46
C CYS A 238 -19.79 0.02 -10.81
N HIS A 239 -20.72 0.56 -10.01
CA HIS A 239 -21.71 -0.23 -9.27
C HIS A 239 -23.02 -0.39 -10.06
N ASN A 240 -23.72 -1.49 -9.83
CA ASN A 240 -25.11 -1.61 -10.21
C ASN A 240 -25.99 -0.82 -9.19
N PRO A 241 -26.63 0.30 -9.54
CA PRO A 241 -27.39 1.10 -8.57
C PRO A 241 -28.62 0.38 -8.02
N HIS A 242 -29.09 -0.69 -8.68
CA HIS A 242 -30.19 -1.53 -8.21
C HIS A 242 -29.69 -2.81 -7.53
N SER A 243 -28.38 -3.08 -7.50
CA SER A 243 -27.78 -4.13 -6.67
C SER A 243 -26.39 -3.65 -6.27
N PRO A 244 -26.26 -2.71 -5.32
CA PRO A 244 -25.04 -1.90 -5.14
C PRO A 244 -23.82 -2.69 -4.67
N THR A 245 -24.01 -3.91 -4.15
CA THR A 245 -22.94 -4.86 -3.84
C THR A 245 -22.37 -5.53 -5.10
N GLU A 246 -23.07 -5.45 -6.23
CA GLU A 246 -22.60 -5.90 -7.53
C GLU A 246 -21.94 -4.75 -8.30
N LEU A 247 -20.92 -5.11 -9.05
CA LEU A 247 -20.30 -4.23 -10.03
C LEU A 247 -20.99 -4.38 -11.40
N LEU A 248 -20.73 -3.43 -12.29
CA LEU A 248 -21.32 -3.39 -13.62
C LEU A 248 -20.90 -4.60 -14.48
N LEU A 249 -19.74 -5.19 -14.18
CA LEU A 249 -19.27 -6.45 -14.75
C LEU A 249 -19.29 -7.55 -13.69
N GLU A 250 -19.83 -8.70 -14.06
CA GLU A 250 -19.86 -9.92 -13.23
C GLU A 250 -18.48 -10.63 -13.25
N ASP A 251 -18.32 -11.70 -12.48
CA ASP A 251 -17.15 -12.57 -12.59
C ASP A 251 -17.07 -13.23 -13.98
N LEU A 252 -15.85 -13.50 -14.43
CA LEU A 252 -15.61 -14.34 -15.59
C LEU A 252 -15.15 -15.73 -15.12
N GLU A 253 -16.01 -16.72 -15.33
CA GLU A 253 -15.72 -18.10 -15.02
C GLU A 253 -15.23 -18.88 -16.26
N ASP A 254 -14.36 -19.86 -16.05
CA ASP A 254 -14.02 -20.85 -17.06
C ASP A 254 -15.10 -21.94 -17.19
N SER A 255 -14.88 -22.93 -18.07
CA SER A 255 -15.84 -24.01 -18.29
C SER A 255 -16.10 -24.90 -17.05
N SER A 256 -15.29 -24.79 -16.00
CA SER A 256 -15.42 -25.53 -14.74
C SER A 256 -16.14 -24.75 -13.64
N GLY A 257 -16.47 -23.47 -13.89
CA GLY A 257 -17.02 -22.57 -12.87
C GLY A 257 -15.95 -21.93 -11.99
N THR A 258 -14.67 -22.00 -12.38
CA THR A 258 -13.59 -21.34 -11.64
C THR A 258 -13.47 -19.90 -12.11
N VAL A 259 -13.49 -18.94 -11.18
CA VAL A 259 -13.28 -17.52 -11.48
C VAL A 259 -11.88 -17.31 -12.05
N THR A 260 -11.80 -16.72 -13.24
CA THR A 260 -10.55 -16.38 -13.94
C THR A 260 -10.29 -14.88 -14.00
N ALA A 261 -11.35 -14.08 -13.81
CA ALA A 261 -11.25 -12.65 -13.59
C ALA A 261 -12.45 -12.20 -12.76
N SER A 262 -12.22 -11.55 -11.63
CA SER A 262 -13.25 -11.06 -10.72
C SER A 262 -14.00 -9.87 -11.31
N ALA A 263 -15.21 -9.63 -10.80
CA ALA A 263 -16.02 -8.46 -11.09
C ALA A 263 -15.23 -7.15 -10.91
N GLU A 264 -14.42 -7.04 -9.84
CA GLU A 264 -13.58 -5.88 -9.58
C GLU A 264 -12.51 -5.71 -10.66
N TYR A 265 -11.70 -6.75 -10.89
CA TYR A 265 -10.64 -6.71 -11.89
C TYR A 265 -11.19 -6.30 -13.25
N ARG A 266 -12.31 -6.91 -13.66
CA ARG A 266 -12.95 -6.63 -14.95
C ARG A 266 -13.49 -5.21 -15.04
N THR A 267 -14.06 -4.69 -13.95
CA THR A 267 -14.62 -3.33 -13.88
C THR A 267 -13.50 -2.30 -14.00
N CYS A 268 -12.42 -2.43 -13.23
CA CYS A 268 -11.29 -1.51 -13.26
C CYS A 268 -10.57 -1.54 -14.63
N THR A 269 -10.25 -2.74 -15.13
CA THR A 269 -9.52 -2.92 -16.40
C THR A 269 -10.38 -2.63 -17.64
N ASN A 270 -11.68 -2.36 -17.47
CA ASN A 270 -12.54 -1.87 -18.55
C ASN A 270 -12.09 -0.49 -19.06
N CYS A 271 -11.53 0.33 -18.16
CA CYS A 271 -11.05 1.68 -18.42
C CYS A 271 -9.53 1.77 -18.30
N HIS A 272 -8.96 1.17 -17.23
CA HIS A 272 -7.53 1.15 -16.96
C HIS A 272 -6.89 -0.03 -17.69
N GLN A 273 -6.72 0.11 -18.99
CA GLN A 273 -6.32 -0.97 -19.88
C GLN A 273 -4.90 -1.48 -19.58
N SER A 274 -4.71 -2.81 -19.71
CA SER A 274 -3.39 -3.44 -19.75
C SER A 274 -2.73 -3.30 -21.14
N ALA A 275 -1.55 -3.90 -21.33
CA ALA A 275 -0.68 -3.90 -22.52
C ALA A 275 -1.34 -3.54 -23.87
N THR A 276 -0.66 -2.75 -24.70
CA THR A 276 -1.18 -2.19 -25.98
C THR A 276 -2.38 -1.25 -25.81
N ALA A 277 -2.57 -0.74 -24.60
CA ALA A 277 -3.54 0.28 -24.23
C ALA A 277 -3.43 1.54 -25.10
N TYR A 278 -4.54 2.27 -25.22
CA TYR A 278 -4.55 3.54 -25.94
C TYR A 278 -3.57 4.58 -25.37
N HIS A 279 -3.32 4.55 -24.06
CA HIS A 279 -2.39 5.47 -23.38
C HIS A 279 -0.93 4.96 -23.33
N ASP A 280 -0.64 3.79 -23.91
CA ASP A 280 0.74 3.31 -24.01
C ASP A 280 1.55 4.17 -25.00
N PRO A 281 2.65 4.83 -24.56
CA PRO A 281 3.49 5.66 -25.44
C PRO A 281 4.07 4.91 -26.65
N ALA A 282 4.27 3.60 -26.55
CA ALA A 282 4.72 2.77 -27.67
C ALA A 282 3.65 2.62 -28.77
N THR A 283 2.38 2.75 -28.38
CA THR A 283 1.22 2.59 -29.26
C THR A 283 0.64 3.94 -29.68
N ASN A 284 0.73 4.97 -28.82
CA ASN A 284 0.22 6.32 -29.02
C ASN A 284 1.24 7.35 -28.51
N PRO A 285 1.84 8.19 -29.37
CA PRO A 285 2.87 9.15 -28.96
C PRO A 285 2.37 10.24 -28.01
N TYR A 286 1.07 10.35 -27.77
CA TYR A 286 0.46 11.25 -26.79
C TYR A 286 0.10 10.57 -25.47
N GLY A 287 0.30 9.26 -25.35
CA GLY A 287 0.09 8.51 -24.11
C GLY A 287 1.20 8.75 -23.09
N ALA A 288 0.95 8.34 -21.84
CA ALA A 288 1.91 8.36 -20.75
C ALA A 288 1.93 7.02 -20.02
N LEU A 289 3.12 6.52 -19.65
CA LEU A 289 3.25 5.24 -18.95
C LEU A 289 2.53 5.24 -17.60
N GLY A 290 2.49 6.37 -16.89
CA GLY A 290 1.74 6.49 -15.63
C GLY A 290 0.20 6.48 -15.79
N GLU A 291 -0.31 6.33 -17.00
CA GLU A 291 -1.75 6.25 -17.30
C GLU A 291 -2.19 4.81 -17.69
N ILE A 292 -1.29 3.81 -17.60
CA ILE A 292 -1.59 2.41 -17.91
C ILE A 292 -1.17 1.50 -16.76
N ILE A 293 -1.92 0.42 -16.53
CA ILE A 293 -1.67 -0.51 -15.41
C ILE A 293 -0.30 -1.21 -15.52
N THR A 294 0.21 -1.41 -16.74
CA THR A 294 1.44 -2.19 -16.97
C THR A 294 2.74 -1.49 -16.62
N ASP A 295 2.71 -0.25 -16.10
CA ASP A 295 3.92 0.42 -15.61
C ASP A 295 4.48 -0.25 -14.35
N THR A 296 3.57 -0.72 -13.49
CA THR A 296 3.82 -1.26 -12.16
C THR A 296 3.18 -2.62 -11.96
N HIS A 297 2.19 -3.01 -12.78
CA HIS A 297 1.48 -4.29 -12.67
C HIS A 297 1.63 -5.12 -13.94
N PHE A 298 2.69 -5.94 -14.00
CA PHE A 298 3.02 -6.75 -15.17
C PHE A 298 3.81 -8.00 -14.81
N ASP A 299 3.71 -9.02 -15.66
CA ASP A 299 4.60 -10.17 -15.67
C ASP A 299 5.23 -10.32 -17.05
N ASN A 300 6.56 -10.19 -17.14
CA ASN A 300 7.30 -10.34 -18.38
C ASN A 300 8.27 -11.55 -18.38
N GLY A 301 8.18 -12.42 -17.36
CA GLY A 301 9.04 -13.60 -17.19
C GLY A 301 10.53 -13.32 -16.99
N LYS A 302 10.96 -12.05 -16.87
CA LYS A 302 12.32 -11.61 -16.50
C LYS A 302 12.33 -10.78 -15.20
N GLY A 303 11.21 -10.14 -14.89
CA GLY A 303 10.89 -9.45 -13.64
C GLY A 303 9.38 -9.25 -13.58
N THR A 304 8.80 -9.28 -12.38
CA THR A 304 7.38 -8.98 -12.18
C THR A 304 7.22 -7.72 -11.38
N GLY A 305 6.29 -6.88 -11.84
CA GLY A 305 5.72 -5.83 -11.01
C GLY A 305 4.79 -6.41 -9.95
N TYR A 306 3.88 -5.59 -9.42
CA TYR A 306 2.78 -6.12 -8.65
C TYR A 306 1.95 -7.05 -9.53
N ASN A 307 2.01 -8.35 -9.25
CA ASN A 307 1.19 -9.32 -9.96
C ASN A 307 -0.22 -9.25 -9.39
N ILE A 308 -1.11 -8.57 -10.10
CA ILE A 308 -2.53 -8.61 -9.80
C ILE A 308 -2.99 -10.04 -10.02
N ASP A 309 -3.58 -10.66 -8.99
CA ASP A 309 -4.39 -11.86 -9.17
C ASP A 309 -5.73 -11.42 -9.77
N PRO A 310 -5.99 -11.68 -11.07
CA PRO A 310 -7.22 -11.24 -11.70
C PRO A 310 -8.44 -11.92 -11.10
N ALA A 311 -8.30 -13.12 -10.51
CA ALA A 311 -9.41 -13.86 -9.92
C ALA A 311 -9.76 -13.39 -8.51
N SER A 312 -8.90 -12.61 -7.85
CA SER A 312 -9.17 -12.07 -6.53
C SER A 312 -10.34 -11.08 -6.58
N GLU A 313 -11.32 -11.26 -5.70
CA GLU A 313 -12.41 -10.29 -5.49
C GLU A 313 -11.91 -8.95 -4.95
N ARG A 314 -10.64 -8.86 -4.51
CA ARG A 314 -9.95 -7.66 -4.01
C ARG A 314 -8.71 -7.27 -4.84
N ALA A 315 -8.65 -7.73 -6.11
CA ALA A 315 -7.55 -7.55 -7.04
C ALA A 315 -6.92 -6.14 -7.06
N CYS A 316 -7.72 -5.08 -6.90
CA CYS A 316 -7.24 -3.70 -6.91
C CYS A 316 -7.29 -3.04 -5.54
N ARG A 317 -8.36 -3.25 -4.77
CA ARG A 317 -8.56 -2.54 -3.49
C ARG A 317 -7.74 -3.06 -2.31
N ASP A 318 -6.93 -4.09 -2.49
CA ASP A 318 -5.94 -4.46 -1.46
C ASP A 318 -4.83 -3.42 -1.33
N CYS A 319 -4.58 -2.62 -2.37
CA CYS A 319 -3.55 -1.58 -2.38
C CYS A 319 -4.08 -0.18 -2.73
N HIS A 320 -5.24 -0.08 -3.39
CA HIS A 320 -5.83 1.19 -3.80
C HIS A 320 -7.07 1.52 -2.97
N ASN A 321 -7.21 2.77 -2.54
CA ASN A 321 -8.53 3.31 -2.22
C ASN A 321 -9.23 3.67 -3.53
N VAL A 322 -10.21 2.87 -3.92
CA VAL A 322 -10.89 2.97 -5.21
C VAL A 322 -11.86 4.15 -5.30
N HIS A 323 -12.32 4.68 -4.15
CA HIS A 323 -13.24 5.81 -4.11
C HIS A 323 -12.49 7.14 -4.21
N SER A 324 -11.38 7.31 -3.49
CA SER A 324 -10.52 8.50 -3.65
C SER A 324 -9.68 8.48 -4.93
N ALA A 325 -9.35 7.27 -5.42
CA ALA A 325 -8.41 7.06 -6.53
C ALA A 325 -7.10 7.86 -6.37
N ASP A 326 -6.70 8.11 -5.12
CA ASP A 326 -5.42 8.74 -4.78
C ASP A 326 -4.31 7.69 -4.88
N ASN A 327 -3.33 7.97 -5.75
CA ASN A 327 -2.17 7.12 -5.96
C ASN A 327 -0.90 7.70 -5.35
N SER A 328 -0.98 8.73 -4.51
CA SER A 328 0.19 9.40 -3.91
C SER A 328 1.10 8.42 -3.17
N ILE A 329 0.51 7.54 -2.35
CA ILE A 329 1.25 6.50 -1.62
C ILE A 329 1.76 5.42 -2.56
N ASN A 330 0.95 4.98 -3.53
CA ASN A 330 1.37 3.97 -4.51
C ASN A 330 2.56 4.44 -5.36
N ASN A 331 2.59 5.73 -5.72
CA ASN A 331 3.70 6.35 -6.45
C ASN A 331 4.98 6.41 -5.60
N GLN A 332 4.87 6.71 -4.31
CA GLN A 332 6.02 6.65 -3.38
C GLN A 332 6.55 5.22 -3.26
N TRP A 333 5.66 4.24 -3.08
CA TRP A 333 6.04 2.83 -3.05
C TRP A 333 6.74 2.41 -4.35
N ALA A 334 6.18 2.76 -5.51
CA ALA A 334 6.76 2.43 -6.82
C ALA A 334 8.14 3.07 -7.03
N ALA A 335 8.39 4.25 -6.45
CA ALA A 335 9.69 4.92 -6.48
C ALA A 335 10.68 4.39 -5.42
N SER A 336 10.21 3.61 -4.45
CA SER A 336 11.02 3.04 -3.38
C SER A 336 11.78 1.78 -3.82
N GLY A 337 12.74 1.33 -3.01
CA GLY A 337 13.42 0.06 -3.24
C GLY A 337 12.51 -1.17 -3.17
N HIS A 338 11.33 -1.07 -2.55
CA HIS A 338 10.33 -2.14 -2.50
C HIS A 338 9.54 -2.27 -3.81
N GLY A 339 9.38 -1.17 -4.56
CA GLY A 339 8.77 -1.14 -5.88
C GLY A 339 9.78 -1.22 -7.03
N ASP A 340 11.09 -1.18 -6.75
CA ASP A 340 12.14 -1.18 -7.78
C ASP A 340 12.30 -2.57 -8.43
N LEU A 341 11.77 -2.65 -9.65
CA LEU A 341 11.74 -3.79 -10.56
C LEU A 341 13.13 -4.20 -11.07
N THR A 342 14.16 -3.40 -10.81
CA THR A 342 15.54 -3.59 -11.28
C THR A 342 16.54 -3.79 -10.14
N ALA A 343 16.10 -3.69 -8.88
CA ALA A 343 16.92 -3.83 -7.69
C ALA A 343 16.98 -5.29 -7.18
N ALA A 344 17.36 -5.46 -5.91
CA ALA A 344 17.74 -6.71 -5.25
C ALA A 344 16.69 -7.84 -5.31
N PHE A 345 15.46 -7.55 -5.71
CA PHE A 345 14.42 -8.56 -5.94
C PHE A 345 14.54 -9.24 -7.31
N THR A 346 15.18 -8.63 -8.31
CA THR A 346 15.14 -9.12 -9.70
C THR A 346 16.49 -9.42 -10.35
N ASP A 347 17.62 -9.03 -9.75
CA ASP A 347 18.85 -8.82 -10.52
C ASP A 347 19.90 -9.97 -10.55
N ALA A 348 19.63 -11.18 -10.05
CA ALA A 348 20.62 -12.28 -10.27
C ALA A 348 20.16 -13.75 -10.24
N HIS A 349 19.03 -14.12 -9.65
CA HIS A 349 18.79 -15.53 -9.28
C HIS A 349 17.46 -16.16 -9.72
N GLY A 350 16.60 -15.41 -10.44
CA GLY A 350 15.21 -15.85 -10.69
C GLY A 350 14.39 -15.89 -9.39
N ALA A 351 13.13 -16.35 -9.45
CA ALA A 351 12.33 -16.55 -8.24
C ALA A 351 13.11 -17.43 -7.25
N PRO A 352 13.33 -16.97 -6.00
CA PRO A 352 14.12 -17.74 -5.04
C PRO A 352 13.40 -19.06 -4.77
N THR A 353 14.01 -20.18 -5.14
CA THR A 353 13.51 -21.53 -4.79
C THR A 353 13.95 -21.96 -3.39
N ASN A 354 14.92 -21.24 -2.82
CA ASN A 354 15.36 -21.43 -1.44
C ASN A 354 14.34 -20.76 -0.51
N THR A 355 13.66 -21.57 0.29
CA THR A 355 12.64 -21.15 1.26
C THR A 355 13.15 -20.05 2.19
N ALA A 356 14.39 -20.11 2.66
CA ALA A 356 14.96 -19.09 3.55
C ALA A 356 15.18 -17.71 2.90
N CYS A 357 15.22 -17.65 1.56
CA CYS A 357 15.29 -16.39 0.82
C CYS A 357 13.89 -15.83 0.53
N GLN A 358 12.88 -16.70 0.42
CA GLN A 358 11.51 -16.31 0.09
C GLN A 358 10.90 -15.41 1.18
N ASP A 359 11.24 -15.66 2.44
CA ASP A 359 10.80 -14.86 3.61
C ASP A 359 10.95 -13.35 3.42
N CYS A 360 11.94 -12.93 2.63
CA CYS A 360 12.23 -11.52 2.37
C CYS A 360 12.15 -11.13 0.88
N HIS A 361 12.27 -12.08 -0.04
CA HIS A 361 12.34 -11.83 -1.50
C HIS A 361 11.12 -12.37 -2.27
N SER A 362 10.00 -12.56 -1.58
CA SER A 362 8.68 -12.82 -2.17
C SER A 362 7.61 -12.17 -1.29
N ALA A 363 6.77 -11.35 -1.89
CA ALA A 363 5.63 -10.78 -1.18
C ALA A 363 4.68 -11.88 -0.68
N THR A 364 4.46 -12.92 -1.49
CA THR A 364 3.62 -14.06 -1.10
C THR A 364 4.17 -14.76 0.15
N ALA A 365 5.44 -15.16 0.16
CA ALA A 365 6.03 -15.85 1.30
C ALA A 365 6.15 -14.94 2.53
N ALA A 366 6.52 -13.67 2.38
CA ALA A 366 6.57 -12.71 3.47
C ALA A 366 5.18 -12.50 4.12
N THR A 367 4.13 -12.43 3.30
CA THR A 367 2.74 -12.32 3.78
C THR A 367 2.34 -13.56 4.59
N MET A 368 2.60 -14.76 4.05
CA MET A 368 2.35 -16.02 4.75
C MET A 368 3.13 -16.12 6.07
N LEU A 369 4.38 -15.64 6.10
CA LEU A 369 5.20 -15.59 7.31
C LEU A 369 4.56 -14.70 8.38
N PHE A 370 4.13 -13.49 8.01
CA PHE A 370 3.50 -12.60 8.97
C PHE A 370 2.14 -13.10 9.44
N GLU A 371 1.34 -13.71 8.58
CA GLU A 371 0.07 -14.33 8.96
C GLU A 371 0.28 -15.48 9.94
N ALA A 372 1.28 -16.33 9.71
CA ALA A 372 1.64 -17.41 10.63
C ALA A 372 2.09 -16.86 11.99
N TYR A 373 2.89 -15.79 12.01
CA TYR A 373 3.27 -15.13 13.26
C TYR A 373 2.08 -14.51 14.01
N GLU A 374 1.15 -13.88 13.29
CA GLU A 374 -0.07 -13.31 13.89
C GLU A 374 -1.00 -14.37 14.46
N SER A 375 -1.16 -15.50 13.76
CA SER A 375 -2.02 -16.61 14.18
C SER A 375 -1.37 -17.55 15.20
N GLY A 376 -0.04 -17.50 15.33
CA GLY A 376 0.75 -18.45 16.12
C GLY A 376 0.83 -19.84 15.48
N GLU A 377 0.60 -19.94 14.17
CA GLU A 377 0.69 -21.18 13.40
C GLU A 377 2.12 -21.44 12.89
N ASP A 378 2.40 -22.69 12.53
CA ASP A 378 3.69 -23.06 11.95
C ASP A 378 3.81 -22.50 10.53
N TYR A 379 4.79 -21.62 10.31
CA TYR A 379 5.11 -21.13 8.97
C TYR A 379 5.81 -22.21 8.13
N THR A 380 5.29 -22.47 6.94
CA THR A 380 5.97 -23.23 5.90
C THR A 380 6.05 -22.39 4.65
N ALA A 381 7.27 -22.05 4.23
CA ALA A 381 7.49 -21.32 3.00
C ALA A 381 6.93 -22.08 1.79
N PRO A 382 6.34 -21.38 0.81
CA PRO A 382 5.67 -22.01 -0.35
C PRO A 382 6.66 -22.76 -1.27
N GLY A 383 7.95 -22.47 -1.21
CA GLY A 383 8.96 -23.19 -2.00
C GLY A 383 8.68 -23.07 -3.50
N SER A 384 8.58 -24.19 -4.21
CA SER A 384 8.26 -24.18 -5.65
C SER A 384 6.81 -23.86 -5.98
N GLU A 385 5.93 -23.73 -4.97
CA GLU A 385 4.50 -23.42 -5.17
C GLU A 385 4.28 -21.94 -5.49
N ILE A 386 5.29 -21.07 -5.32
CA ILE A 386 5.34 -19.78 -6.03
C ILE A 386 5.62 -20.08 -7.51
N SER A 387 4.61 -20.63 -8.20
CA SER A 387 4.68 -20.96 -9.62
C SER A 387 4.32 -19.74 -10.46
N GLY A 388 5.19 -18.74 -10.43
CA GLY A 388 5.19 -17.60 -11.35
C GLY A 388 6.54 -17.52 -12.06
N PRO A 389 6.61 -17.10 -13.34
CA PRO A 389 7.86 -17.03 -14.08
C PRO A 389 8.82 -15.91 -13.64
N ALA A 390 8.51 -15.14 -12.58
CA ALA A 390 9.37 -14.03 -12.16
C ALA A 390 9.34 -13.72 -10.64
N PRO A 391 10.37 -13.02 -10.13
CA PRO A 391 10.46 -12.59 -8.75
C PRO A 391 9.50 -11.43 -8.42
N GLU A 392 8.73 -11.58 -7.34
CA GLU A 392 7.78 -10.59 -6.83
C GLU A 392 8.50 -9.43 -6.13
N VAL A 393 8.07 -8.20 -6.42
CA VAL A 393 8.35 -7.03 -5.57
C VAL A 393 7.61 -7.14 -4.23
N ILE A 394 7.94 -6.30 -3.24
CA ILE A 394 7.23 -6.27 -1.96
C ILE A 394 5.93 -5.48 -2.09
N TYR A 395 4.79 -6.13 -1.87
CA TYR A 395 3.46 -5.55 -2.01
C TYR A 395 3.01 -4.79 -0.76
N CYS A 396 1.99 -3.91 -0.88
CA CYS A 396 1.39 -3.24 0.28
C CYS A 396 0.83 -4.25 1.29
N THR A 397 0.27 -5.35 0.80
CA THR A 397 -0.32 -6.45 1.60
C THR A 397 0.67 -7.20 2.47
N VAL A 398 1.98 -7.03 2.24
CA VAL A 398 3.02 -7.57 3.12
C VAL A 398 3.02 -6.84 4.47
N CYS A 399 2.80 -5.53 4.45
CA CYS A 399 2.80 -4.70 5.67
C CYS A 399 1.39 -4.42 6.19
N HIS A 400 0.43 -4.28 5.29
CA HIS A 400 -0.95 -3.90 5.60
C HIS A 400 -1.92 -5.06 5.40
N LYS A 401 -3.01 -5.07 6.19
CA LYS A 401 -4.13 -6.00 6.05
C LYS A 401 -5.16 -5.52 5.02
N ASP A 402 -5.17 -4.22 4.76
CA ASP A 402 -6.12 -3.55 3.87
C ASP A 402 -5.57 -2.20 3.39
N ASN A 403 -6.29 -1.58 2.46
CA ASN A 403 -5.99 -0.24 1.93
C ASN A 403 -6.29 0.91 2.90
N ALA A 404 -6.97 0.65 4.03
CA ALA A 404 -7.19 1.63 5.09
C ALA A 404 -5.91 1.86 5.92
N GLY A 405 -4.86 1.08 5.65
CA GLY A 405 -3.55 1.23 6.27
C GLY A 405 -3.40 0.42 7.55
N ASN A 406 -4.35 -0.47 7.89
CA ASN A 406 -4.23 -1.32 9.07
C ASN A 406 -3.00 -2.21 8.96
N LEU A 407 -2.05 -2.05 9.89
CA LEU A 407 -0.80 -2.79 9.87
C LEU A 407 -0.99 -4.24 10.33
N ARG A 408 -0.18 -5.13 9.76
CA ARG A 408 0.10 -6.45 10.34
C ARG A 408 0.92 -6.29 11.63
N ALA A 409 0.71 -7.20 12.56
CA ALA A 409 1.27 -7.19 13.91
C ALA A 409 1.86 -8.58 14.24
N PRO A 410 2.99 -8.97 13.61
CA PRO A 410 3.58 -10.31 13.77
C PRO A 410 4.13 -10.58 15.19
N GLY A 411 4.02 -9.64 16.14
CA GLY A 411 4.65 -9.78 17.45
C GLY A 411 6.18 -9.83 17.34
N ALA A 412 6.83 -10.47 18.30
CA ALA A 412 8.28 -10.58 18.36
C ALA A 412 8.85 -11.34 17.16
N ILE A 413 9.98 -10.87 16.62
CA ILE A 413 10.67 -11.49 15.49
C ILE A 413 11.95 -12.17 15.99
N THR A 414 12.13 -13.43 15.61
CA THR A 414 13.40 -14.13 15.79
C THR A 414 14.28 -13.87 14.56
N THR A 415 15.49 -13.38 14.76
CA THR A 415 16.44 -13.13 13.67
C THR A 415 17.08 -14.43 13.18
N HIS A 416 17.87 -14.34 12.10
CA HIS A 416 18.59 -15.51 11.57
C HIS A 416 20.04 -15.63 12.11
N TYR A 417 20.42 -14.82 13.09
CA TYR A 417 21.77 -14.81 13.68
C TYR A 417 21.72 -14.93 15.20
N HIS A 418 22.79 -15.44 15.80
CA HIS A 418 22.91 -15.59 17.25
C HIS A 418 23.03 -14.23 17.96
N ALA A 419 22.37 -14.11 19.12
CA ALA A 419 22.56 -12.97 20.00
C ALA A 419 24.00 -12.93 20.52
N VAL A 420 24.51 -11.72 20.76
CA VAL A 420 25.86 -11.51 21.30
C VAL A 420 26.04 -12.33 22.59
N ASP A 421 27.14 -13.07 22.66
CA ASP A 421 27.49 -13.96 23.78
C ASP A 421 26.44 -15.07 24.08
N SER A 422 25.66 -15.53 23.09
CA SER A 422 24.59 -16.52 23.25
C SER A 422 24.52 -17.51 22.07
N ASP A 423 24.23 -18.78 22.36
CA ASP A 423 23.91 -19.80 21.34
C ASP A 423 22.46 -19.67 20.80
N ASP A 424 21.63 -18.82 21.42
CA ASP A 424 20.25 -18.56 21.00
C ASP A 424 20.19 -17.48 19.93
N TYR A 425 19.27 -17.62 18.98
CA TYR A 425 18.97 -16.57 17.99
C TYR A 425 18.53 -15.27 18.67
N ALA A 426 18.96 -14.13 18.12
CA ALA A 426 18.51 -12.84 18.63
C ALA A 426 17.01 -12.68 18.41
N VAL A 427 16.32 -12.19 19.43
CA VAL A 427 14.88 -11.88 19.37
C VAL A 427 14.73 -10.38 19.50
N ILE A 428 14.06 -9.77 18.53
CA ILE A 428 13.67 -8.37 18.58
C ILE A 428 12.19 -8.33 18.92
N ASP A 429 11.88 -7.75 20.08
CA ASP A 429 10.53 -7.63 20.64
C ASP A 429 10.28 -6.19 21.10
N GLY A 430 9.01 -5.85 21.33
CA GLY A 430 8.61 -4.57 21.90
C GLY A 430 8.68 -3.38 20.94
N VAL A 431 8.86 -3.61 19.64
CA VAL A 431 8.91 -2.54 18.62
C VAL A 431 7.76 -2.59 17.59
N ASN A 432 6.71 -3.37 17.87
CA ASN A 432 5.41 -3.40 17.19
C ASN A 432 5.52 -3.34 15.65
N GLY A 433 4.99 -2.29 14.99
CA GLY A 433 5.01 -2.17 13.52
C GLY A 433 6.42 -2.27 12.91
N SER A 434 7.47 -1.90 13.64
CA SER A 434 8.86 -2.04 13.17
C SER A 434 9.29 -3.51 13.04
N ASN A 435 8.60 -4.45 13.70
CA ASN A 435 8.83 -5.88 13.52
C ASN A 435 8.60 -6.34 12.07
N LEU A 436 7.67 -5.69 11.34
CA LEU A 436 7.48 -5.95 9.90
C LEU A 436 8.77 -5.69 9.11
N CYS A 437 9.44 -4.58 9.41
CA CYS A 437 10.71 -4.22 8.76
C CYS A 437 11.84 -5.16 9.19
N LEU A 438 11.91 -5.48 10.48
CA LEU A 438 13.03 -6.20 11.08
C LEU A 438 13.07 -7.68 10.71
N ALA A 439 11.95 -8.29 10.31
CA ALA A 439 11.94 -9.63 9.73
C ALA A 439 12.86 -9.77 8.51
N CYS A 440 13.02 -8.69 7.74
CA CYS A 440 13.90 -8.66 6.58
C CYS A 440 15.22 -7.91 6.86
N HIS A 441 15.14 -6.79 7.58
CA HIS A 441 16.25 -5.84 7.76
C HIS A 441 17.02 -5.99 9.07
N ALA A 442 16.77 -7.02 9.88
CA ALA A 442 17.63 -7.30 11.04
C ALA A 442 19.04 -7.78 10.64
N GLY A 443 19.17 -8.35 9.44
CA GLY A 443 20.36 -9.05 8.95
C GLY A 443 20.24 -10.57 9.08
N LYS A 444 21.07 -11.32 8.35
CA LYS A 444 21.03 -12.80 8.32
C LYS A 444 22.20 -13.47 9.03
N ARG A 445 23.26 -12.72 9.36
CA ARG A 445 24.44 -13.23 10.08
C ARG A 445 25.05 -12.14 10.95
N SER A 446 25.64 -12.52 12.07
CA SER A 446 26.31 -11.62 12.99
C SER A 446 27.80 -11.92 13.14
N GLY A 447 28.49 -11.04 13.84
CA GLY A 447 29.84 -11.30 14.31
C GLY A 447 29.93 -12.44 15.33
N GLU A 448 28.84 -12.74 16.05
CA GLU A 448 28.80 -13.90 16.95
C GLU A 448 28.92 -15.21 16.17
N ASP A 449 28.26 -15.32 15.02
CA ASP A 449 28.40 -16.48 14.12
C ASP A 449 29.86 -16.74 13.68
N ILE A 450 30.70 -15.70 13.72
CA ILE A 450 32.14 -15.79 13.44
C ILE A 450 32.89 -16.36 14.63
N LYS A 451 32.57 -15.89 15.85
CA LYS A 451 33.14 -16.38 17.11
C LYS A 451 32.81 -17.84 17.36
N ASP A 452 31.56 -18.23 17.08
CA ASP A 452 31.07 -19.61 17.23
C ASP A 452 31.61 -20.58 16.17
N GLY A 453 32.31 -20.06 15.15
CA GLY A 453 32.85 -20.86 14.05
C GLY A 453 31.78 -21.45 13.12
N ILE A 454 30.53 -21.03 13.27
CA ILE A 454 29.37 -21.54 12.52
C ILE A 454 29.48 -21.20 11.03
N ASN A 455 30.22 -20.14 10.66
CA ASN A 455 30.47 -19.79 9.26
C ASN A 455 31.85 -19.15 8.94
N ALA A 456 32.71 -18.89 9.92
CA ALA A 456 33.95 -18.12 9.73
C ALA A 456 35.01 -18.77 8.82
N ILE A 457 34.93 -20.08 8.56
CA ILE A 457 36.11 -20.85 8.09
C ILE A 457 35.87 -21.56 6.74
N THR A 458 34.65 -21.59 6.18
CA THR A 458 34.37 -22.48 5.04
C THR A 458 34.08 -21.83 3.68
N SER A 459 33.82 -20.52 3.57
CA SER A 459 33.97 -19.77 2.29
C SER A 459 33.34 -18.37 2.24
N ARG A 460 32.40 -17.96 3.11
CA ARG A 460 31.66 -16.70 2.90
C ARG A 460 31.26 -15.96 4.17
N VAL A 461 31.75 -14.73 4.31
CA VAL A 461 31.48 -13.83 5.45
C VAL A 461 30.67 -12.62 4.98
N SER A 462 29.45 -12.46 5.49
CA SER A 462 28.52 -11.37 5.12
C SER A 462 27.37 -11.28 6.12
N SER A 463 26.94 -10.07 6.48
CA SER A 463 25.75 -9.79 7.30
C SER A 463 24.44 -10.00 6.54
N HIS A 464 24.51 -10.09 5.20
CA HIS A 464 23.40 -9.88 4.26
C HIS A 464 23.03 -8.38 4.13
N TYR A 465 22.55 -8.00 2.94
CA TYR A 465 22.39 -6.61 2.50
C TYR A 465 21.35 -5.82 3.32
N LEU A 466 21.61 -4.54 3.60
CA LEU A 466 20.78 -3.62 4.42
C LEU A 466 20.33 -4.17 5.80
N PRO A 467 21.25 -4.60 6.68
CA PRO A 467 20.96 -5.08 8.03
C PRO A 467 20.72 -3.93 9.04
N ALA A 468 19.84 -3.00 8.68
CA ALA A 468 19.59 -1.75 9.41
C ALA A 468 19.21 -1.98 10.89
N GLY A 469 18.38 -3.00 11.16
CA GLY A 469 17.96 -3.35 12.51
C GLY A 469 19.14 -3.80 13.37
N GLY A 470 19.94 -4.73 12.87
CA GLY A 470 21.12 -5.23 13.57
C GLY A 470 22.13 -4.14 13.91
N VAL A 471 22.27 -3.13 13.05
CA VAL A 471 23.11 -1.94 13.29
C VAL A 471 22.45 -0.97 14.26
N LEU A 472 21.16 -0.66 14.10
CA LEU A 472 20.40 0.22 14.98
C LEU A 472 20.53 -0.24 16.43
N PHE A 473 20.22 -1.52 16.71
CA PHE A 473 20.28 -2.10 18.06
C PHE A 473 21.69 -2.47 18.53
N GLY A 474 22.70 -2.39 17.66
CA GLY A 474 24.10 -2.66 18.03
C GLY A 474 24.44 -4.15 18.21
N GLN A 475 23.70 -5.04 17.55
CA GLN A 475 23.73 -6.48 17.81
C GLN A 475 24.44 -7.32 16.73
N ILE A 476 24.63 -6.79 15.52
CA ILE A 476 25.04 -7.64 14.38
C ILE A 476 26.56 -7.67 14.12
N GLY A 477 27.30 -6.63 14.50
CA GLY A 477 28.74 -6.52 14.23
C GLY A 477 29.60 -7.52 14.99
N TYR A 478 30.83 -7.72 14.53
CA TYR A 478 31.87 -8.42 15.26
C TYR A 478 32.46 -7.53 16.35
N HIS A 479 32.13 -7.86 17.59
CA HIS A 479 32.62 -7.17 18.78
C HIS A 479 33.97 -7.74 19.21
N PHE A 480 35.04 -6.96 19.08
CA PHE A 480 36.36 -7.35 19.55
C PHE A 480 36.44 -7.37 21.09
N ASP A 481 37.29 -8.24 21.62
CA ASP A 481 37.65 -8.22 23.03
C ASP A 481 38.49 -6.97 23.35
N HIS A 482 37.93 -6.03 24.10
CA HIS A 482 38.62 -4.80 24.48
C HIS A 482 39.48 -4.95 25.74
N LEU A 483 40.62 -4.26 25.76
CA LEU A 483 41.42 -4.05 26.98
C LEU A 483 40.70 -3.15 28.02
N ASP A 484 39.75 -2.34 27.56
CA ASP A 484 38.99 -1.39 28.37
C ASP A 484 37.49 -1.75 28.35
N ALA A 485 36.97 -2.17 29.50
CA ALA A 485 35.57 -2.55 29.64
C ALA A 485 34.59 -1.38 29.40
N SER A 486 35.05 -0.13 29.35
CA SER A 486 34.18 1.01 28.99
C SER A 486 33.92 1.16 27.49
N LEU A 487 34.62 0.42 26.63
CA LEU A 487 34.45 0.44 25.17
C LEU A 487 33.46 -0.64 24.69
N ALA A 488 32.61 -1.16 25.57
CA ALA A 488 31.65 -2.20 25.23
C ALA A 488 30.64 -1.74 24.16
N TYR A 489 30.60 -2.47 23.04
CA TYR A 489 29.67 -2.24 21.94
C TYR A 489 28.19 -2.32 22.32
N THR A 490 27.86 -3.12 23.34
CA THR A 490 26.48 -3.43 23.76
C THR A 490 25.89 -2.39 24.71
N ALA A 491 26.69 -1.43 25.19
CA ALA A 491 26.23 -0.41 26.15
C ALA A 491 25.53 0.79 25.49
N THR A 492 24.99 0.65 24.27
CA THR A 492 24.30 1.75 23.58
C THR A 492 22.87 1.91 24.10
N LYS A 493 22.36 3.14 24.07
CA LYS A 493 20.96 3.43 24.39
C LYS A 493 19.99 2.91 23.32
N HIS A 494 20.46 2.66 22.11
CA HIS A 494 19.62 2.08 21.06
C HIS A 494 19.19 0.64 21.38
N ALA A 495 19.96 -0.12 22.17
CA ALA A 495 19.55 -1.44 22.67
C ALA A 495 18.33 -1.39 23.61
N GLN A 496 17.92 -0.20 24.06
CA GLN A 496 16.76 0.02 24.95
C GLN A 496 15.51 0.48 24.17
N LEU A 497 15.62 0.67 22.85
CA LEU A 497 14.45 0.98 22.01
C LEU A 497 13.48 -0.20 22.05
N GLY A 498 12.18 0.09 22.26
CA GLY A 498 11.15 -0.94 22.43
C GLY A 498 10.97 -1.45 23.86
N ASP A 499 11.91 -1.25 24.78
CA ASP A 499 11.73 -1.70 26.18
C ASP A 499 10.68 -0.83 26.91
N PRO A 500 9.50 -1.39 27.28
CA PRO A 500 8.47 -0.64 27.99
C PRO A 500 8.89 -0.29 29.43
N ASN A 501 9.91 -0.95 29.99
CA ASN A 501 10.39 -0.74 31.36
C ASN A 501 11.55 0.24 31.44
N TYR A 502 12.16 0.61 30.31
CA TYR A 502 13.27 1.56 30.32
C TYR A 502 12.76 2.97 30.58
N ASP A 503 13.18 3.57 31.69
CA ASP A 503 12.83 4.94 32.03
C ASP A 503 13.71 5.93 31.26
N TRP A 504 13.18 6.45 30.17
CA TRP A 504 13.84 7.51 29.40
C TRP A 504 13.96 8.83 30.20
N ALA A 505 13.25 9.03 31.32
CA ALA A 505 13.31 10.27 32.12
C ALA A 505 14.72 10.61 32.61
N ASP A 506 15.54 9.58 32.84
CA ASP A 506 16.93 9.74 33.29
C ASP A 506 17.92 10.02 32.15
N TYR A 507 17.47 10.09 30.88
CA TYR A 507 18.34 10.46 29.77
C TYR A 507 18.47 12.00 29.70
N PRO A 508 19.62 12.58 30.08
CA PRO A 508 19.76 14.04 30.26
C PRO A 508 19.68 14.85 28.96
N TYR A 509 19.69 14.16 27.81
CA TYR A 509 19.73 14.78 26.48
C TYR A 509 18.45 14.57 25.66
N LYS A 510 17.39 14.00 26.25
CA LYS A 510 16.10 13.93 25.55
C LYS A 510 15.37 15.27 25.61
N THR A 511 14.79 15.64 24.49
CA THR A 511 13.66 16.59 24.42
C THR A 511 12.40 15.92 23.87
N LEU A 512 12.29 14.60 24.07
CA LEU A 512 11.13 13.83 23.60
C LEU A 512 9.86 14.25 24.31
N SER A 513 8.78 14.44 23.55
CA SER A 513 7.43 14.52 24.08
C SER A 513 6.98 13.16 24.65
N ALA A 514 5.87 13.15 25.40
CA ALA A 514 5.28 11.89 25.88
C ALA A 514 4.85 11.00 24.70
N GLU A 515 4.34 11.60 23.63
CA GLU A 515 3.96 10.92 22.39
C GLU A 515 5.19 10.31 21.68
N GLN A 516 6.27 11.07 21.53
CA GLN A 516 7.51 10.57 20.93
C GLN A 516 8.14 9.45 21.77
N THR A 517 8.04 9.56 23.10
CA THR A 517 8.48 8.48 24.01
C THR A 517 7.62 7.24 23.82
N GLY A 518 6.30 7.40 23.74
CA GLY A 518 5.35 6.33 23.44
C GLY A 518 5.52 5.71 22.05
N ALA A 519 6.03 6.46 21.06
CA ALA A 519 6.29 5.96 19.70
C ALA A 519 7.46 4.96 19.64
N ILE A 520 8.48 5.13 20.48
CA ILE A 520 9.67 4.27 20.54
C ILE A 520 9.66 3.28 21.71
N GLN A 521 8.77 3.46 22.68
CA GLN A 521 8.45 2.46 23.68
C GLN A 521 7.33 1.56 23.15
N GLY A 522 7.22 0.34 23.67
CA GLY A 522 6.34 -0.73 23.16
C GLY A 522 4.83 -0.47 23.06
N SER A 523 4.33 0.76 23.17
CA SER A 523 2.98 1.17 22.79
C SER A 523 2.84 1.74 21.37
N GLY A 524 3.93 2.20 20.75
CA GLY A 524 3.92 2.79 19.39
C GLY A 524 4.46 1.84 18.32
N ASN A 525 4.43 2.22 17.05
CA ASN A 525 4.89 1.37 15.94
C ASN A 525 6.42 1.17 15.85
N GLY A 526 7.18 1.63 16.84
CA GLY A 526 8.62 1.41 16.96
C GLY A 526 9.47 2.38 16.13
N PRO A 527 10.81 2.27 16.25
CA PRO A 527 11.74 3.26 15.74
C PRO A 527 11.85 3.29 14.20
N CYS A 528 11.66 2.15 13.52
CA CYS A 528 11.73 2.09 12.06
C CYS A 528 10.53 2.82 11.44
N VAL A 529 9.32 2.53 11.92
CA VAL A 529 8.09 3.19 11.47
C VAL A 529 8.11 4.67 11.83
N ALA A 530 8.52 5.02 13.04
CA ALA A 530 8.56 6.41 13.46
C ALA A 530 9.62 7.24 12.70
N CYS A 531 10.63 6.60 12.10
CA CYS A 531 11.60 7.28 11.25
C CYS A 531 11.20 7.31 9.76
N HIS A 532 10.74 6.19 9.22
CA HIS A 532 10.50 6.07 7.77
C HIS A 532 9.07 6.36 7.35
N MET A 533 8.10 6.15 8.25
CA MET A 533 6.67 6.34 7.99
C MET A 533 6.12 7.57 8.72
N ALA A 534 6.97 8.57 8.98
CA ALA A 534 6.54 9.82 9.61
C ALA A 534 5.51 10.55 8.75
N GLU A 535 4.58 11.26 9.38
CA GLU A 535 3.52 11.99 8.69
C GLU A 535 4.08 13.04 7.73
N GLY A 536 3.39 13.22 6.61
CA GLY A 536 3.82 14.07 5.49
C GLY A 536 4.14 13.22 4.25
N THR A 537 4.22 13.87 3.10
CA THR A 537 3.95 13.29 1.77
C THR A 537 4.97 12.27 1.23
N ASP A 538 5.85 11.71 2.06
CA ASP A 538 6.99 10.85 1.66
C ASP A 538 7.11 9.52 2.44
N SER A 539 6.09 9.15 3.22
CA SER A 539 6.11 7.99 4.14
C SER A 539 6.48 6.65 3.49
N HIS A 540 6.21 6.45 2.19
CA HIS A 540 6.48 5.17 1.50
C HIS A 540 7.71 5.22 0.58
N LEU A 541 8.52 6.28 0.64
CA LEU A 541 9.83 6.34 -0.04
C LEU A 541 10.92 5.60 0.73
N TYR A 542 10.74 5.42 2.05
CA TYR A 542 11.72 4.83 2.98
C TYR A 542 13.10 5.52 2.97
N SER A 543 13.16 6.73 2.45
CA SER A 543 14.37 7.55 2.48
C SER A 543 14.71 7.91 3.92
N ALA A 544 16.01 7.94 4.23
CA ALA A 544 16.49 8.51 5.49
C ALA A 544 16.25 10.03 5.58
N PHE A 545 15.88 10.67 4.46
CA PHE A 545 15.51 12.07 4.41
C PHE A 545 14.12 12.26 3.84
N THR A 546 13.27 12.98 4.57
CA THR A 546 11.93 13.41 4.13
C THR A 546 11.96 14.89 3.82
N ASP A 547 11.19 15.40 2.87
CA ASP A 547 11.11 16.86 2.63
C ASP A 547 10.24 17.60 3.67
N ASN A 548 9.74 16.88 4.69
CA ASN A 548 8.72 17.36 5.64
C ASN A 548 9.25 18.08 6.90
N THR A 549 10.56 18.18 7.11
CA THR A 549 11.14 18.96 8.23
C THR A 549 12.26 19.88 7.76
N ASP A 550 12.49 20.98 8.48
CA ASP A 550 13.60 21.94 8.22
C ASP A 550 14.99 21.26 8.19
N LEU A 551 15.08 20.06 8.78
CA LEU A 551 16.29 19.23 8.87
C LEU A 551 16.28 18.04 7.92
N GLY A 552 15.18 17.79 7.24
CA GLY A 552 14.94 16.60 6.43
C GLY A 552 14.90 15.28 7.20
N LEU A 553 14.74 15.30 8.53
CA LEU A 553 14.64 14.12 9.40
C LEU A 553 13.42 14.22 10.32
N PRO A 554 12.79 13.10 10.71
CA PRO A 554 11.74 13.10 11.71
C PRO A 554 12.21 13.62 13.08
N ASP A 555 11.35 14.41 13.74
CA ASP A 555 11.64 15.07 15.02
C ASP A 555 12.05 14.12 16.14
N LEU A 556 11.58 12.87 16.09
CA LEU A 556 11.84 11.84 17.09
C LEU A 556 13.34 11.60 17.29
N CYS A 557 14.07 11.28 16.22
CA CYS A 557 15.51 10.97 16.29
C CYS A 557 16.31 12.24 16.58
N TYR A 558 15.89 13.37 16.00
CA TYR A 558 16.50 14.67 16.25
C TYR A 558 16.46 15.05 17.73
N ASN A 559 15.35 14.83 18.44
CA ASN A 559 15.19 15.23 19.83
C ASN A 559 16.06 14.45 20.84
N CYS A 560 16.63 13.31 20.44
CA CYS A 560 17.68 12.62 21.21
C CYS A 560 19.10 13.03 20.79
N HIS A 561 19.31 13.33 19.50
CA HIS A 561 20.65 13.54 18.94
C HIS A 561 21.07 15.02 18.77
N SER A 562 20.15 15.97 18.90
CA SER A 562 20.40 17.41 18.74
C SER A 562 21.05 18.06 19.96
N ASN A 563 20.77 17.52 21.15
CA ASN A 563 21.08 18.13 22.45
C ASN A 563 22.18 17.42 23.24
N ASP A 564 22.92 16.48 22.65
CA ASP A 564 24.05 15.82 23.31
C ASP A 564 25.34 16.67 23.21
N PRO A 565 25.83 17.26 24.33
CA PRO A 565 27.02 18.09 24.37
C PRO A 565 28.33 17.29 24.39
N ALA A 566 28.30 15.97 24.66
CA ALA A 566 29.47 15.10 24.50
C ALA A 566 29.71 14.73 23.02
N ALA A 567 28.68 14.91 22.19
CA ALA A 567 28.58 14.39 20.84
C ALA A 567 28.87 15.39 19.72
N GLY A 568 29.38 16.59 20.01
CA GLY A 568 29.76 17.55 18.96
C GLY A 568 28.67 17.84 17.92
N HIS A 569 27.38 17.80 18.28
CA HIS A 569 26.22 18.16 17.44
C HIS A 569 26.37 17.89 15.91
N TYR A 570 26.18 16.64 15.46
CA TYR A 570 26.24 16.33 14.01
C TYR A 570 24.87 16.12 13.32
N PHE A 571 23.80 15.86 14.06
CA PHE A 571 22.43 15.90 13.52
C PHE A 571 21.88 17.35 13.49
N LYS A 572 22.68 18.33 13.06
CA LYS A 572 22.25 19.74 13.01
C LYS A 572 21.42 20.09 11.77
N SER A 573 21.56 19.30 10.70
CA SER A 573 20.85 19.46 9.42
C SER A 573 21.09 18.26 8.49
N LYS A 574 20.19 18.06 7.52
CA LYS A 574 20.39 17.19 6.35
C LYS A 574 21.77 17.42 5.71
N GLU A 575 22.13 18.68 5.50
CA GLU A 575 23.42 19.07 4.91
C GLU A 575 24.60 18.49 5.69
N LYS A 576 24.63 18.57 7.03
CA LYS A 576 25.72 17.99 7.83
C LYS A 576 25.78 16.47 7.75
N LEU A 577 24.63 15.80 7.69
CA LEU A 577 24.59 14.35 7.56
C LEU A 577 25.11 13.91 6.19
N GLU A 578 24.67 14.56 5.12
CA GLU A 578 25.04 14.23 3.76
C GLU A 578 26.50 14.62 3.43
N THR A 579 26.95 15.78 3.88
CA THR A 579 28.25 16.36 3.46
C THR A 579 29.40 16.12 4.42
N GLU A 580 29.13 15.87 5.71
CA GLU A 580 30.18 15.58 6.70
C GLU A 580 30.11 14.13 7.18
N THR A 581 28.95 13.70 7.71
CA THR A 581 28.85 12.40 8.40
C THR A 581 28.93 11.23 7.44
N LYS A 582 28.14 11.25 6.36
CA LYS A 582 28.17 10.24 5.29
C LYS A 582 29.54 10.19 4.61
N VAL A 583 30.12 11.36 4.34
CA VAL A 583 31.43 11.45 3.68
C VAL A 583 32.54 10.87 4.55
N GLY A 584 32.55 11.16 5.85
CA GLY A 584 33.48 10.56 6.81
C GLY A 584 33.33 9.05 6.95
N TYR A 585 32.08 8.56 7.01
CA TYR A 585 31.76 7.14 7.02
C TYR A 585 32.30 6.40 5.78
N LEU A 586 32.02 6.93 4.58
CA LEU A 586 32.52 6.36 3.32
C LEU A 586 34.05 6.45 3.23
N ALA A 587 34.67 7.51 3.75
CA ALA A 587 36.12 7.64 3.80
C ALA A 587 36.77 6.59 4.72
N ALA A 588 36.15 6.27 5.86
CA ALA A 588 36.64 5.22 6.76
C ALA A 588 36.56 3.83 6.11
N LEU A 589 35.47 3.53 5.38
CA LEU A 589 35.38 2.31 4.57
C LEU A 589 36.49 2.25 3.52
N SER A 590 36.71 3.34 2.80
CA SER A 590 37.78 3.43 1.80
C SER A 590 39.18 3.29 2.39
N ALA A 591 39.40 3.71 3.64
CA ALA A 591 40.65 3.50 4.35
C ALA A 591 40.93 2.00 4.59
N ILE A 592 39.91 1.24 4.99
CA ILE A 592 40.03 -0.23 5.14
C ILE A 592 40.29 -0.89 3.78
N GLU A 593 39.57 -0.48 2.72
CA GLU A 593 39.85 -0.96 1.35
C GLU A 593 41.31 -0.73 0.95
N GLY A 594 41.85 0.45 1.26
CA GLY A 594 43.24 0.79 1.02
C GLY A 594 44.22 -0.12 1.79
N MET A 595 43.93 -0.44 3.05
CA MET A 595 44.73 -1.36 3.86
C MET A 595 44.69 -2.79 3.30
N MET A 596 43.51 -3.24 2.86
CA MET A 596 43.35 -4.54 2.21
C MET A 596 44.09 -4.60 0.87
N ALA A 597 44.12 -3.50 0.11
CA ALA A 597 44.80 -3.44 -1.19
C ALA A 597 46.33 -3.31 -1.10
N ASP A 598 46.89 -2.99 0.07
CA ASP A 598 48.34 -2.84 0.27
C ASP A 598 49.05 -4.20 0.17
N PRO A 599 49.88 -4.44 -0.86
CA PRO A 599 50.56 -5.72 -1.05
C PRO A 599 51.68 -5.97 -0.03
N THR A 600 52.06 -4.96 0.75
CA THR A 600 53.06 -5.09 1.84
C THR A 600 52.43 -5.61 3.13
N GLN A 601 51.11 -5.45 3.26
CA GLN A 601 50.32 -6.01 4.34
C GLN A 601 49.84 -7.40 3.92
N ASN A 602 50.14 -8.42 4.72
CA ASN A 602 49.94 -9.81 4.34
C ASN A 602 48.47 -10.29 4.44
N TYR A 603 47.51 -9.35 4.47
CA TYR A 603 46.06 -9.63 4.54
C TYR A 603 45.56 -10.31 3.26
N THR A 604 46.05 -9.90 2.09
CA THR A 604 45.61 -10.43 0.77
C THR A 604 46.37 -11.65 0.28
N SER A 605 47.61 -11.89 0.74
CA SER A 605 48.44 -13.00 0.25
C SER A 605 48.10 -14.36 0.86
N GLY A 606 47.12 -14.43 1.77
CA GLY A 606 46.67 -15.68 2.36
C GLY A 606 45.19 -15.75 2.73
N VAL A 607 44.54 -14.65 3.12
CA VAL A 607 43.19 -14.71 3.73
C VAL A 607 42.08 -14.53 2.69
N LEU A 608 42.38 -13.94 1.54
CA LEU A 608 41.47 -13.82 0.39
C LEU A 608 41.93 -14.81 -0.69
N SER A 609 41.08 -15.76 -1.07
CA SER A 609 41.51 -16.84 -1.97
C SER A 609 41.84 -16.28 -3.36
N ILE A 610 43.13 -16.07 -3.68
CA ILE A 610 43.57 -15.51 -4.97
C ILE A 610 43.17 -16.46 -6.11
N GLY A 611 42.03 -16.19 -6.77
CA GLY A 611 41.53 -17.15 -7.74
C GLY A 611 40.23 -16.85 -8.47
N SER A 612 39.68 -15.63 -8.47
CA SER A 612 38.63 -15.25 -9.44
C SER A 612 38.39 -13.74 -9.40
N SER A 613 38.30 -13.13 -10.58
CA SER A 613 37.77 -11.77 -10.75
C SER A 613 36.36 -11.69 -10.14
N GLY A 614 36.20 -11.02 -8.99
CA GLY A 614 34.91 -10.87 -8.29
C GLY A 614 34.92 -11.22 -6.80
N GLN A 615 35.93 -10.80 -6.03
CA GLN A 615 36.14 -11.20 -4.62
C GLN A 615 35.26 -10.45 -3.60
N PHE A 616 34.68 -9.33 -4.04
CA PHE A 616 33.62 -8.61 -3.34
C PHE A 616 32.36 -8.80 -4.18
N GLN A 617 31.73 -9.97 -4.07
CA GLN A 617 30.37 -10.08 -4.61
C GLN A 617 29.43 -9.40 -3.63
N ARG A 618 28.31 -8.87 -4.15
CA ARG A 618 27.20 -8.33 -3.36
C ARG A 618 26.91 -9.21 -2.14
N ASP A 619 27.06 -10.51 -2.31
CA ASP A 619 26.60 -11.47 -1.35
C ASP A 619 27.65 -11.93 -0.30
N GLY A 620 28.91 -11.46 -0.34
CA GLY A 620 29.87 -11.71 0.75
C GLY A 620 31.35 -11.73 0.39
N LEU A 621 32.19 -11.81 1.43
CA LEU A 621 33.64 -11.90 1.32
C LEU A 621 34.09 -13.37 1.34
N ASN A 622 34.86 -13.77 0.33
CA ASN A 622 35.40 -15.13 0.26
C ASN A 622 36.72 -15.25 1.04
N LEU A 623 36.67 -15.87 2.22
CA LEU A 623 37.85 -16.14 3.03
C LEU A 623 38.48 -17.48 2.67
N ASP A 624 39.81 -17.54 2.62
CA ASP A 624 40.58 -18.76 2.43
C ASP A 624 40.47 -19.66 3.69
N PRO A 625 39.85 -20.86 3.58
CA PRO A 625 39.71 -21.80 4.70
C PRO A 625 41.05 -22.28 5.31
N THR A 626 42.14 -22.14 4.57
CA THR A 626 43.47 -22.65 4.95
C THR A 626 44.31 -21.65 5.71
N VAL A 627 43.92 -20.37 5.70
CA VAL A 627 44.61 -19.26 6.39
C VAL A 627 43.77 -18.66 7.54
N THR A 628 42.49 -19.07 7.66
CA THR A 628 41.48 -18.64 8.65
C THR A 628 41.66 -19.24 10.06
N ALA A 629 42.87 -19.22 10.60
CA ALA A 629 43.10 -19.45 12.04
C ALA A 629 42.86 -18.19 12.88
N ASP A 630 42.65 -17.03 12.24
CA ASP A 630 42.51 -15.72 12.87
C ASP A 630 41.05 -15.24 12.80
N VAL A 631 40.31 -15.47 13.89
CA VAL A 631 38.89 -15.11 14.04
C VAL A 631 38.70 -13.59 14.05
N ASP A 632 39.64 -12.85 14.64
CA ASP A 632 39.58 -11.39 14.74
C ASP A 632 39.81 -10.73 13.37
N LEU A 633 40.66 -11.32 12.52
CA LEU A 633 40.79 -10.87 11.13
C LEU A 633 39.50 -11.09 10.33
N ALA A 634 38.86 -12.25 10.48
CA ALA A 634 37.56 -12.51 9.87
C ALA A 634 36.49 -11.53 10.37
N GLY A 635 36.54 -11.20 11.66
CA GLY A 635 35.70 -10.19 12.30
C GLY A 635 35.90 -8.78 11.78
N ALA A 636 37.16 -8.33 11.63
CA ALA A 636 37.50 -7.03 11.06
C ALA A 636 36.93 -6.87 9.63
N LEU A 637 37.11 -7.91 8.83
CA LEU A 637 36.63 -7.95 7.45
C LEU A 637 35.10 -8.06 7.36
N PHE A 638 34.47 -8.76 8.30
CA PHE A 638 33.01 -8.77 8.44
C PHE A 638 32.46 -7.39 8.74
N ASN A 639 33.03 -6.67 9.72
CA ASN A 639 32.59 -5.32 10.06
C ASN A 639 32.71 -4.36 8.87
N TYR A 640 33.80 -4.45 8.10
CA TYR A 640 33.93 -3.72 6.84
C TYR A 640 32.79 -4.05 5.86
N LYS A 641 32.52 -5.34 5.61
CA LYS A 641 31.45 -5.76 4.69
C LYS A 641 30.05 -5.37 5.21
N LEU A 642 29.82 -5.48 6.51
CA LEU A 642 28.58 -5.06 7.17
C LEU A 642 28.25 -3.61 6.84
N PHE A 643 29.22 -2.70 6.97
CA PHE A 643 29.00 -1.28 6.71
C PHE A 643 29.08 -0.91 5.22
N LEU A 644 29.69 -1.76 4.39
CA LEU A 644 29.50 -1.68 2.94
C LEU A 644 28.05 -2.02 2.54
N ASP A 645 27.41 -2.97 3.23
CA ASP A 645 26.05 -3.43 2.99
C ASP A 645 24.97 -2.58 3.68
N GLU A 646 25.32 -1.94 4.80
CA GLU A 646 24.45 -1.04 5.55
C GLU A 646 24.73 0.40 5.16
N HIS A 647 24.19 0.82 4.02
CA HIS A 647 24.42 2.18 3.49
C HIS A 647 23.99 3.29 4.46
N GLY A 648 23.04 3.01 5.37
CA GLY A 648 22.51 3.94 6.37
C GLY A 648 23.23 3.88 7.72
N GLY A 649 24.36 3.17 7.86
CA GLY A 649 25.05 2.98 9.16
C GLY A 649 25.44 4.28 9.87
N TYR A 650 25.69 5.34 9.10
CA TYR A 650 25.95 6.69 9.60
C TYR A 650 24.72 7.40 10.21
N VAL A 651 23.51 6.90 9.97
CA VAL A 651 22.23 7.35 10.54
C VAL A 651 21.73 6.38 11.60
N HIS A 652 21.63 5.09 11.27
CA HIS A 652 21.01 4.07 12.14
C HIS A 652 21.73 3.91 13.49
N ASN A 653 23.06 3.85 13.51
CA ASN A 653 23.83 3.87 14.75
C ASN A 653 25.28 4.28 14.50
N ARG A 654 25.49 5.58 14.29
CA ARG A 654 26.80 6.11 13.89
C ARG A 654 27.93 5.76 14.85
N TYR A 655 27.65 5.68 16.15
CA TYR A 655 28.67 5.43 17.17
C TYR A 655 29.11 3.99 17.16
N TYR A 656 28.14 3.09 17.03
CA TYR A 656 28.41 1.68 16.84
C TYR A 656 29.20 1.43 15.55
N ALA A 657 28.79 2.05 14.44
CA ALA A 657 29.52 1.98 13.18
C ALA A 657 30.95 2.53 13.28
N LYS A 658 31.12 3.70 13.90
CA LYS A 658 32.43 4.32 14.12
C LYS A 658 33.33 3.41 14.95
N GLN A 659 32.84 2.89 16.08
CA GLN A 659 33.62 2.05 16.97
C GLN A 659 34.09 0.76 16.25
N LEU A 660 33.18 0.05 15.58
CA LEU A 660 33.52 -1.16 14.85
C LEU A 660 34.52 -0.92 13.72
N LEU A 661 34.38 0.17 12.97
CA LEU A 661 35.34 0.53 11.91
C LEU A 661 36.69 0.94 12.50
N PHE A 662 36.71 1.68 13.62
CA PHE A 662 37.93 2.02 14.35
C PHE A 662 38.68 0.76 14.78
N ASP A 663 38.01 -0.17 15.45
CA ASP A 663 38.65 -1.38 15.99
C ASP A 663 39.10 -2.32 14.87
N SER A 664 38.33 -2.37 13.78
CA SER A 664 38.73 -3.13 12.58
C SER A 664 40.01 -2.54 11.97
N ILE A 665 40.13 -1.21 11.90
CA ILE A 665 41.36 -0.54 11.46
C ILE A 665 42.52 -0.81 12.43
N ASP A 666 42.29 -0.71 13.74
CA ASP A 666 43.30 -0.98 14.76
C ASP A 666 43.84 -2.41 14.64
N TYR A 667 42.94 -3.38 14.50
CA TYR A 667 43.30 -4.77 14.27
C TYR A 667 44.08 -4.95 12.96
N LEU A 668 43.61 -4.35 11.85
CA LEU A 668 44.29 -4.38 10.56
C LEU A 668 45.62 -3.59 10.53
N GLN A 669 45.99 -2.87 11.58
CA GLN A 669 47.28 -2.20 11.67
C GLN A 669 48.23 -2.91 12.62
N ASN A 670 47.68 -3.45 13.72
CA ASN A 670 48.46 -3.87 14.87
C ASN A 670 48.33 -5.37 15.18
N GLY A 671 47.41 -6.09 14.53
CA GLY A 671 47.08 -7.49 14.82
C GLY A 671 46.48 -7.72 16.21
N SER A 672 46.02 -6.65 16.87
CA SER A 672 45.35 -6.65 18.17
C SER A 672 44.72 -5.28 18.40
N ILE A 673 43.75 -5.18 19.32
CA ILE A 673 43.15 -3.89 19.71
C ILE A 673 44.09 -3.16 20.67
N THR A 674 44.70 -2.07 20.20
CA THR A 674 45.64 -1.24 20.96
C THR A 674 45.05 0.10 21.41
N GLY A 675 43.95 0.51 20.80
CA GLY A 675 43.33 1.83 20.90
C GLY A 675 44.06 2.90 20.08
N ASN A 676 44.94 2.55 19.14
CA ASN A 676 45.68 3.52 18.34
C ASN A 676 45.66 3.17 16.85
N ILE A 677 45.15 4.08 16.04
CA ILE A 677 45.10 3.95 14.58
C ILE A 677 45.88 5.07 13.89
N THR A 678 46.32 4.81 12.66
CA THR A 678 46.87 5.82 11.74
C THR A 678 46.09 5.81 10.43
N VAL A 679 45.35 6.89 10.15
CA VAL A 679 44.58 7.02 8.91
C VAL A 679 45.07 8.24 8.14
N ASN A 680 45.54 8.02 6.90
CA ASN A 680 46.13 9.08 6.09
C ASN A 680 45.10 10.00 5.44
N ASP A 681 43.87 9.52 5.23
CA ASP A 681 42.78 10.34 4.74
C ASP A 681 42.28 11.25 5.87
N ALA A 682 42.37 12.57 5.67
CA ALA A 682 42.02 13.54 6.70
C ALA A 682 40.52 13.52 7.05
N THR A 683 39.66 13.14 6.10
CA THR A 683 38.21 13.04 6.32
C THR A 683 37.89 11.83 7.20
N ALA A 684 38.46 10.67 6.86
CA ALA A 684 38.33 9.45 7.64
C ALA A 684 38.92 9.63 9.04
N ALA A 685 40.11 10.24 9.14
CA ALA A 685 40.73 10.56 10.42
C ALA A 685 39.80 11.45 11.25
N ALA A 686 39.32 12.57 10.72
CA ALA A 686 38.43 13.47 11.47
C ALA A 686 37.12 12.78 11.92
N TRP A 687 36.56 11.88 11.10
CA TRP A 687 35.34 11.14 11.45
C TRP A 687 35.58 10.09 12.53
N LEU A 688 36.72 9.41 12.53
CA LEU A 688 37.13 8.44 13.55
C LEU A 688 37.63 9.11 14.85
N ASP A 689 37.36 10.42 15.01
CA ASP A 689 37.87 11.28 16.09
C ASP A 689 39.40 11.29 16.16
N GLY A 690 40.00 11.19 14.97
CA GLY A 690 41.42 11.22 14.75
C GLY A 690 41.97 12.60 14.50
N ASP A 691 42.65 13.13 15.50
CA ASP A 691 43.33 14.42 15.43
C ASP A 691 44.52 14.37 14.45
N SER A 692 44.55 15.29 13.49
CA SER A 692 45.66 15.47 12.54
C SER A 692 46.93 16.02 13.19
N ASP A 693 46.83 16.61 14.38
CA ASP A 693 47.95 17.24 15.10
C ASP A 693 48.69 16.28 16.03
N THR A 694 48.11 15.10 16.33
CA THR A 694 48.70 14.10 17.22
C THR A 694 48.66 12.71 16.57
N ALA A 695 49.70 12.42 15.79
CA ALA A 695 49.99 11.06 15.37
C ALA A 695 50.10 10.13 16.61
N GLY A 696 49.02 9.40 16.91
CA GLY A 696 49.06 8.19 17.73
C GLY A 696 48.55 8.22 19.17
N ILE A 697 47.60 9.09 19.58
CA ILE A 697 46.89 8.88 20.85
C ILE A 697 45.42 9.29 20.70
N GLN A 698 44.52 8.32 20.53
CA GLN A 698 43.08 8.58 20.34
C GLN A 698 42.24 7.76 21.33
N ARG A 699 41.63 8.44 22.29
CA ARG A 699 40.49 7.92 23.06
C ARG A 699 39.55 9.07 23.37
N LYS A 700 38.37 9.07 22.77
CA LYS A 700 37.05 9.13 23.43
C LYS A 700 35.93 9.31 22.43
#